data_AF-A0A3N5HB82-F1
#
_entry.id   AF-A0A3N5HB82-F1
#
_cell.length_a   1.000
_cell.length_b   1.000
_cell.length_c   1.000
_cell.angle_alpha   90.00
_cell.angle_beta   90.00
_cell.angle_gamma   90.00
#
_symmetry.space_group_name_H-M   'P 1'
#
loop_
_entity.id
_entity.type
_entity.pdbx_description
1 polymer ?
#
loop_
_entity_poly.entity_id
_entity_poly.type
_entity_poly.pdbx_seq_one_letter_code
_entity_poly.pdbx_strand_id
1 'polypeptide(L)'
;MDKNLSKYIWKHTRSQQIWILIVVLVSMYTYFLSFDLPKFIVNGPIQGQGFETPGATQTYLKLAPTLPFIGTIDIFPGFDLTRMGALIYLSLFFLLLVIVNGAFKFYINTYKGRLGERMLRRIRFELVDRILRFPPQQFKYVKPAELATMVKDEVEPLGGFIGDAFVQPALLGGQAATALIFIFVQNFWLGTIAAAIVAVQLIIIPKMRKRLLLLGRERQLTARELSGRISEISEGISTIHSHDTSNLERADISARLGRIFKIRYDLYQWKFLVKFLNNFLAQVTPFLFYLIGGYQVISGTLDVGQLVAVIAAYKDLPSPLKDLIDWDQARQEVKIKYLQVYEQFDIDNMMDGKIQALETKPVDPLNHALEAVNLSITDDSGARLLDRMSISVKHGESLAIVGNTGGSGEALTEALARVIRPAGGKIALGPHDLHELPESVTGRRMSYASSDAYLFQGKLRDNLLYGLKHAPLQPPVERSEASAHKRWEIEEANKSGNVDYDIHADWIDYAAAGATGPQDIVNVILPLLDAVQLSNELVELGLRSRTTASHHPKISEGIVAVRKAFRERLASENLDEVVVPFKSGVYNPEATVSENLLFGAATGPLLDSSSLAKDAYFLSVLESSGLTETFYKMGLEIAENVVELFRDLPPDHPFFQNLPFMTSDQLPEYQALLKRAQGKSFPALTEADRTRVLALTFPYVEPQHRFGVLTPEIMARIVDMRHAFLRDLPDRLKGSIEPYDPERYNTAASLLDNVLLGRIAHQHSDEGDHIRRIVREVLTEQGLREDVIDMGLAFNAGVGGRRLSAGMRQKVNLARALIKRSDYLILNRPLSALDQQEQRSIAVNLLEWSRKMGYKPAVVAVLSTPSLAALFDKVMVFERGAPVATGPYSKLVEENENFKKLLT
;
A
#
# COMPACT_ATOMS: atom_id res chain seq x y z
N MET A 1 22.03 -9.67 6.96
CA MET A 1 21.66 -10.90 6.25
C MET A 1 22.91 -11.68 5.88
N ASP A 2 22.98 -12.99 6.15
CA ASP A 2 24.11 -13.87 5.82
C ASP A 2 23.89 -14.49 4.43
N LYS A 3 24.87 -14.55 3.52
CA LYS A 3 24.69 -15.15 2.17
C LYS A 3 24.21 -16.61 2.17
N ASN A 4 24.48 -17.36 3.24
CA ASN A 4 24.09 -18.77 3.38
C ASN A 4 22.80 -18.92 4.21
N LEU A 5 21.71 -19.32 3.57
CA LEU A 5 20.40 -19.54 4.20
C LEU A 5 20.46 -20.45 5.43
N SER A 6 21.15 -21.60 5.36
CA SER A 6 21.20 -22.54 6.48
C SER A 6 21.90 -21.94 7.70
N LYS A 7 22.97 -21.16 7.47
CA LYS A 7 23.67 -20.42 8.53
C LYS A 7 22.78 -19.34 9.13
N TYR A 8 22.05 -18.60 8.28
CA TYR A 8 21.09 -17.58 8.70
C TYR A 8 19.99 -18.20 9.59
N ILE A 9 19.38 -19.31 9.18
CA ILE A 9 18.35 -20.01 9.96
C ILE A 9 18.90 -20.42 11.32
N TRP A 10 20.05 -21.09 11.34
CA TRP A 10 20.62 -21.61 12.57
C TRP A 10 20.95 -20.49 13.56
N LYS A 11 21.57 -19.41 13.09
CA LYS A 11 21.94 -18.24 13.91
C LYS A 11 20.75 -17.65 14.66
N HIS A 12 19.59 -17.56 14.01
CA HIS A 12 18.41 -16.91 14.57
C HIS A 12 17.41 -17.87 15.24
N THR A 13 17.52 -19.19 15.05
CA THR A 13 16.52 -20.16 15.56
C THR A 13 17.09 -21.34 16.37
N ARG A 14 18.41 -21.39 16.64
CA ARG A 14 19.08 -22.54 17.27
C ARG A 14 18.38 -23.12 18.51
N SER A 15 17.94 -22.27 19.45
CA SER A 15 17.34 -22.72 20.71
C SER A 15 15.98 -23.40 20.49
N GLN A 16 15.18 -22.83 19.58
CA GLN A 16 13.86 -23.33 19.20
C GLN A 16 13.98 -24.64 18.41
N GLN A 17 14.96 -24.73 17.49
CA GLN A 17 15.25 -25.91 16.69
C GLN A 17 15.75 -27.09 17.55
N ILE A 18 16.62 -26.84 18.54
CA ILE A 18 17.10 -27.90 19.45
C ILE A 18 15.94 -28.46 20.28
N TRP A 19 15.08 -27.59 20.83
CA TRP A 19 13.93 -28.02 21.63
C TRP A 19 12.99 -28.94 20.85
N ILE A 20 12.60 -28.53 19.63
CA ILE A 20 11.69 -29.33 18.82
C ILE A 20 12.32 -30.65 18.35
N LEU A 21 13.63 -30.70 18.09
CA LEU A 21 14.33 -31.94 17.78
C LEU A 21 14.29 -32.95 18.94
N ILE A 22 14.37 -32.48 20.19
CA ILE A 22 14.20 -33.34 21.38
C ILE A 22 12.77 -33.93 21.39
N VAL A 23 11.75 -33.11 21.11
CA VAL A 23 10.36 -33.57 21.03
C VAL A 23 10.17 -34.61 19.91
N VAL A 24 10.79 -34.39 18.75
CA VAL A 24 10.79 -35.37 17.64
C VAL A 24 11.39 -36.70 18.10
N LEU A 25 12.56 -36.69 18.76
CA LEU A 25 13.21 -37.91 19.25
C LEU A 25 12.30 -38.70 20.21
N VAL A 26 11.65 -38.02 21.16
CA VAL A 26 10.70 -38.65 22.09
C VAL A 26 9.52 -39.27 21.33
N SER A 27 8.99 -38.58 20.31
CA SER A 27 7.87 -39.09 19.51
C SER A 27 8.22 -40.34 18.67
N MET A 28 9.49 -40.55 18.33
CA MET A 28 9.91 -41.73 17.56
C MET A 28 9.74 -43.03 18.36
N TYR A 29 9.91 -42.97 19.69
CA TYR A 29 9.72 -44.13 20.56
C TYR A 29 8.26 -44.61 20.57
N THR A 30 7.31 -43.69 20.75
CA THR A 30 5.88 -44.00 20.72
C THR A 30 5.39 -44.43 19.33
N TYR A 31 6.05 -43.93 18.28
CA TYR A 31 5.81 -44.37 16.90
C TYR A 31 6.26 -45.82 16.67
N PHE A 32 7.47 -46.18 17.11
CA PHE A 32 7.99 -47.56 17.00
C PHE A 32 7.05 -48.57 17.70
N LEU A 33 6.64 -48.29 18.94
CA LEU A 33 5.76 -49.18 19.71
C LEU A 33 4.41 -49.44 19.02
N SER A 34 3.92 -48.50 18.20
CA SER A 34 2.64 -48.65 17.53
C SER A 34 2.65 -49.73 16.43
N PHE A 35 3.81 -50.09 15.89
CA PHE A 35 3.92 -51.09 14.81
C PHE A 35 3.81 -52.55 15.29
N ASP A 36 4.19 -52.84 16.53
CA ASP A 36 4.11 -54.21 17.07
C ASP A 36 2.68 -54.60 17.50
N LEU A 37 1.84 -53.62 17.85
CA LEU A 37 0.50 -53.87 18.37
C LEU A 37 -0.43 -54.64 17.42
N PRO A 38 -0.50 -54.32 16.11
CA PRO A 38 -1.27 -55.11 15.14
C PRO A 38 -0.87 -56.59 15.13
N LYS A 39 0.44 -56.90 15.23
CA LYS A 39 0.93 -58.28 15.30
C LYS A 39 0.39 -58.99 16.54
N PHE A 40 0.48 -58.35 17.72
CA PHE A 40 -0.03 -58.94 18.96
C PHE A 40 -1.54 -59.14 18.93
N ILE A 41 -2.29 -58.24 18.30
CA ILE A 41 -3.75 -58.37 18.10
C ILE A 41 -4.07 -59.56 17.19
N VAL A 42 -3.34 -59.73 16.08
CA VAL A 42 -3.58 -60.82 15.12
C VAL A 42 -3.19 -62.18 15.71
N ASN A 43 -2.00 -62.30 16.28
CA ASN A 43 -1.49 -63.58 16.76
C ASN A 43 -2.19 -64.05 18.04
N GLY A 44 -2.42 -63.13 18.99
CA GLY A 44 -3.04 -63.45 20.26
C GLY A 44 -4.55 -63.67 20.11
N PRO A 45 -5.39 -62.64 20.31
CA PRO A 45 -6.83 -62.83 20.39
C PRO A 45 -7.50 -63.26 19.07
N ILE A 46 -7.00 -62.88 17.89
CA ILE A 46 -7.65 -63.23 16.61
C ILE A 46 -7.37 -64.70 16.22
N GLN A 47 -6.10 -65.10 16.15
CA GLN A 47 -5.73 -66.49 15.84
C GLN A 47 -5.89 -67.45 17.02
N GLY A 48 -5.95 -66.92 18.25
CA GLY A 48 -6.16 -67.70 19.47
C GLY A 48 -4.88 -68.22 20.12
N GLN A 49 -3.68 -67.78 19.72
CA GLN A 49 -2.43 -68.22 20.35
C GLN A 49 -2.40 -67.82 21.83
N GLY A 50 -2.21 -68.81 22.69
CA GLY A 50 -2.23 -68.67 24.15
C GLY A 50 -3.63 -68.43 24.76
N PHE A 51 -4.70 -68.68 24.00
CA PHE A 51 -6.09 -68.80 24.47
C PHE A 51 -6.70 -70.14 24.03
N GLU A 52 -5.89 -71.21 24.07
CA GLU A 52 -6.19 -72.52 23.47
C GLU A 52 -7.29 -73.28 24.23
N THR A 53 -7.48 -73.00 25.52
CA THR A 53 -8.52 -73.61 26.36
C THR A 53 -9.67 -72.63 26.66
N PRO A 54 -10.92 -73.11 26.78
CA PRO A 54 -12.05 -72.27 27.18
C PRO A 54 -11.82 -71.64 28.56
N GLY A 55 -11.80 -70.32 28.63
CA GLY A 55 -11.55 -69.57 29.87
C GLY A 55 -10.09 -69.22 30.15
N ALA A 56 -9.15 -69.54 29.25
CA ALA A 56 -7.75 -69.11 29.37
C ALA A 56 -7.63 -67.57 29.49
N THR A 57 -6.75 -67.13 30.37
CA THR A 57 -6.38 -65.71 30.54
C THR A 57 -4.90 -65.51 30.26
N GLN A 58 -4.55 -64.31 29.80
CA GLN A 58 -3.16 -63.85 29.69
C GLN A 58 -2.97 -62.57 30.50
N THR A 59 -1.81 -62.44 31.13
CA THR A 59 -1.46 -61.27 31.94
C THR A 59 -0.90 -60.14 31.07
N TYR A 60 -1.54 -58.97 31.10
CA TYR A 60 -1.08 -57.74 30.43
C TYR A 60 -0.70 -56.66 31.46
N LEU A 61 0.09 -55.66 31.06
CA LEU A 61 0.60 -54.57 31.93
C LEU A 61 1.52 -55.00 33.07
N LYS A 62 2.10 -56.19 33.05
CA LYS A 62 3.09 -56.59 34.06
C LYS A 62 4.32 -55.67 33.98
N LEU A 63 4.52 -54.82 34.99
CA LEU A 63 5.69 -53.95 35.12
C LEU A 63 6.71 -54.66 35.99
N ALA A 64 7.57 -55.44 35.34
CA ALA A 64 8.63 -56.21 35.97
C ALA A 64 9.99 -55.94 35.29
N PRO A 65 10.51 -54.69 35.36
CA PRO A 65 11.79 -54.39 34.72
C PRO A 65 12.88 -55.28 35.29
N THR A 66 13.59 -55.96 34.38
CA THR A 66 14.73 -56.82 34.73
C THR A 66 15.99 -55.97 34.72
N LEU A 67 16.48 -55.58 35.90
CA LEU A 67 17.71 -54.81 36.00
C LEU A 67 18.92 -55.77 36.00
N PRO A 68 19.98 -55.48 35.23
CA PRO A 68 21.21 -56.24 35.33
C PRO A 68 21.73 -56.18 36.77
N PHE A 69 22.12 -57.34 37.32
CA PHE A 69 22.65 -57.56 38.69
C PHE A 69 21.67 -57.52 39.87
N ILE A 70 20.44 -57.01 39.73
CA ILE A 70 19.47 -56.89 40.85
C ILE A 70 18.27 -57.86 40.71
N GLY A 71 18.07 -58.46 39.53
CA GLY A 71 16.95 -59.36 39.25
C GLY A 71 15.69 -58.63 38.80
N THR A 72 14.59 -59.37 38.58
CA THR A 72 13.27 -58.81 38.25
C THR A 72 12.62 -58.23 39.50
N ILE A 73 12.26 -56.95 39.45
CA ILE A 73 11.45 -56.30 40.49
C ILE A 73 10.01 -56.23 39.96
N ASP A 74 9.09 -57.00 40.54
CA ASP A 74 7.66 -56.94 40.18
C ASP A 74 7.03 -55.69 40.82
N ILE A 75 6.98 -54.59 40.04
CA ILE A 75 6.40 -53.30 40.45
C ILE A 75 4.86 -53.32 40.30
N PHE A 76 4.35 -54.04 39.30
CA PHE A 76 2.91 -54.23 39.10
C PHE A 76 2.64 -55.63 38.52
N PRO A 77 1.79 -56.44 39.16
CA PRO A 77 1.57 -57.84 38.76
C PRO A 77 0.80 -57.99 37.43
N GLY A 78 0.14 -56.93 36.94
CA GLY A 78 -0.63 -56.95 35.69
C GLY A 78 -2.10 -57.34 35.88
N PHE A 79 -2.85 -57.38 34.78
CA PHE A 79 -4.25 -57.83 34.74
C PHE A 79 -4.38 -59.08 33.88
N ASP A 80 -5.07 -60.09 34.41
CA ASP A 80 -5.42 -61.30 33.65
C ASP A 80 -6.67 -61.04 32.81
N LEU A 81 -6.50 -61.09 31.49
CA LEU A 81 -7.56 -60.80 30.54
C LEU A 81 -7.95 -62.07 29.78
N THR A 82 -9.25 -62.29 29.64
CA THR A 82 -9.80 -63.32 28.72
C THR A 82 -9.54 -62.91 27.27
N ARG A 83 -9.69 -63.84 26.31
CA ARG A 83 -9.48 -63.58 24.87
C ARG A 83 -10.15 -62.30 24.36
N MET A 84 -11.41 -62.06 24.75
CA MET A 84 -12.14 -60.83 24.37
C MET A 84 -11.61 -59.59 25.11
N GLY A 85 -11.29 -59.71 26.40
CA GLY A 85 -10.67 -58.63 27.18
C GLY A 85 -9.31 -58.21 26.62
N ALA A 86 -8.48 -59.17 26.21
CA ALA A 86 -7.18 -58.94 25.60
C ALA A 86 -7.30 -58.22 24.24
N LEU A 87 -8.29 -58.60 23.42
CA LEU A 87 -8.59 -57.91 22.16
C LEU A 87 -8.94 -56.44 22.40
N ILE A 88 -9.90 -56.19 23.30
CA ILE A 88 -10.35 -54.83 23.65
C ILE A 88 -9.18 -54.02 24.20
N TYR A 89 -8.40 -54.59 25.13
CA TYR A 89 -7.25 -53.92 25.72
C TYR A 89 -6.20 -53.53 24.67
N LEU A 90 -5.76 -54.47 23.83
CA LEU A 90 -4.74 -54.20 22.81
C LEU A 90 -5.24 -53.20 21.75
N SER A 91 -6.52 -53.27 21.37
CA SER A 91 -7.13 -52.29 20.46
C SER A 91 -7.24 -50.89 21.07
N LEU A 92 -7.64 -50.77 22.35
CA LEU A 92 -7.70 -49.48 23.05
C LEU A 92 -6.30 -48.91 23.30
N PHE A 93 -5.32 -49.74 23.62
CA PHE A 93 -3.93 -49.31 23.79
C PHE A 93 -3.32 -48.85 22.46
N PHE A 94 -3.61 -49.56 21.35
CA PHE A 94 -3.26 -49.10 20.01
C PHE A 94 -3.89 -47.73 19.69
N LEU A 95 -5.19 -47.56 19.99
CA LEU A 95 -5.87 -46.27 19.82
C LEU A 95 -5.22 -45.16 20.67
N LEU A 96 -4.85 -45.45 21.92
CA LEU A 96 -4.14 -44.50 22.79
C LEU A 96 -2.82 -44.05 22.18
N LEU A 97 -1.99 -44.97 21.67
CA LEU A 97 -0.74 -44.62 21.00
C LEU A 97 -0.96 -43.80 19.73
N VAL A 98 -2.02 -44.10 18.96
CA VAL A 98 -2.41 -43.29 17.80
C VAL A 98 -2.75 -41.85 18.23
N ILE A 99 -3.48 -41.67 19.32
CA ILE A 99 -3.82 -40.33 19.87
C ILE A 99 -2.54 -39.61 20.33
N VAL A 100 -1.65 -40.28 21.07
CA VAL A 100 -0.39 -39.69 21.56
C VAL A 100 0.51 -39.28 20.39
N ASN A 101 0.69 -40.14 19.39
CA ASN A 101 1.44 -39.82 18.17
C ASN A 101 0.79 -38.64 17.40
N GLY A 102 -0.54 -38.59 17.35
CA GLY A 102 -1.30 -37.47 16.81
C GLY A 102 -1.06 -36.15 17.55
N ALA A 103 -1.01 -36.19 18.89
CA ALA A 103 -0.73 -35.03 19.73
C ALA A 103 0.70 -34.50 19.54
N PHE A 104 1.71 -35.39 19.46
CA PHE A 104 3.07 -34.99 19.11
C PHE A 104 3.12 -34.34 17.73
N LYS A 105 2.49 -34.96 16.73
CA LYS A 105 2.43 -34.42 15.37
C LYS A 105 1.76 -33.04 15.33
N PHE A 106 0.68 -32.84 16.08
CA PHE A 106 0.02 -31.55 16.22
C PHE A 106 0.96 -30.50 16.82
N TYR A 107 1.57 -30.79 17.97
CA TYR A 107 2.50 -29.88 18.65
C TYR A 107 3.68 -29.47 17.76
N ILE A 108 4.35 -30.46 17.13
CA ILE A 108 5.50 -30.24 16.24
C ILE A 108 5.09 -29.35 15.06
N ASN A 109 3.96 -29.65 14.41
CA ASN A 109 3.48 -28.88 13.25
C ASN A 109 3.04 -27.45 13.60
N THR A 110 2.42 -27.23 14.76
CA THR A 110 2.05 -25.87 15.19
C THR A 110 3.29 -25.07 15.61
N TYR A 111 4.26 -25.71 16.27
CA TYR A 111 5.48 -25.04 16.69
C TYR A 111 6.34 -24.62 15.49
N LYS A 112 6.54 -25.51 14.50
CA LYS A 112 7.30 -25.18 13.28
C LYS A 112 6.64 -24.07 12.47
N GLY A 113 5.29 -24.03 12.40
CA GLY A 113 4.56 -22.96 11.72
C GLY A 113 4.78 -21.59 12.37
N ARG A 114 4.67 -21.51 13.70
CA ARG A 114 4.96 -20.26 14.42
C ARG A 114 6.42 -19.80 14.27
N LEU A 115 7.35 -20.75 14.26
CA LEU A 115 8.77 -20.45 14.03
C LEU A 115 9.00 -19.88 12.62
N GLY A 116 8.36 -20.48 11.61
CA GLY A 116 8.41 -20.01 10.23
C GLY A 116 7.89 -18.59 10.06
N GLU A 117 6.72 -18.27 10.64
CA GLU A 117 6.13 -16.93 10.57
C GLU A 117 6.98 -15.85 11.25
N ARG A 118 7.57 -16.14 12.42
CA ARG A 118 8.51 -15.21 13.08
C ARG A 118 9.72 -14.89 12.22
N MET A 119 10.26 -15.90 11.56
CA MET A 119 11.41 -15.73 10.67
C MET A 119 11.03 -15.02 9.38
N LEU A 120 9.84 -15.25 8.85
CA LEU A 120 9.30 -14.48 7.72
C LEU A 120 9.15 -13.01 8.07
N ARG A 121 8.59 -12.70 9.25
CA ARG A 121 8.49 -11.33 9.78
C ARG A 121 9.87 -10.66 9.88
N ARG A 122 10.88 -11.37 10.38
CA ARG A 122 12.28 -10.90 10.46
C ARG A 122 12.84 -10.55 9.09
N ILE A 123 12.75 -11.47 8.12
CA ILE A 123 13.31 -11.27 6.78
C ILE A 123 12.62 -10.09 6.09
N ARG A 124 11.29 -10.00 6.15
CA ARG A 124 10.53 -8.88 5.58
C ARG A 124 10.98 -7.55 6.16
N PHE A 125 11.18 -7.48 7.47
CA PHE A 125 11.70 -6.29 8.13
C PHE A 125 13.14 -5.96 7.70
N GLU A 126 14.06 -6.92 7.69
CA GLU A 126 15.45 -6.72 7.23
C GLU A 126 15.51 -6.21 5.79
N LEU A 127 14.62 -6.67 4.90
CA LEU A 127 14.59 -6.19 3.51
C LEU A 127 14.07 -4.76 3.40
N VAL A 128 13.02 -4.41 4.15
CA VAL A 128 12.51 -3.03 4.20
C VAL A 128 13.56 -2.09 4.79
N ASP A 129 14.25 -2.49 5.87
CA ASP A 129 15.37 -1.74 6.46
C ASP A 129 16.49 -1.51 5.43
N ARG A 130 16.82 -2.51 4.62
CA ARG A 130 17.79 -2.34 3.51
C ARG A 130 17.32 -1.36 2.45
N ILE A 131 16.04 -1.38 2.06
CA ILE A 131 15.48 -0.42 1.09
C ILE A 131 15.65 1.01 1.60
N LEU A 132 15.41 1.26 2.89
CA LEU A 132 15.61 2.59 3.51
C LEU A 132 17.07 3.04 3.48
N ARG A 133 18.02 2.11 3.31
CA ARG A 133 19.47 2.35 3.28
C ARG A 133 20.06 2.35 1.87
N PHE A 134 19.23 2.11 0.84
CA PHE A 134 19.68 2.21 -0.54
C PHE A 134 19.98 3.66 -0.89
N PRO A 135 21.10 3.94 -1.57
CA PRO A 135 21.33 5.25 -2.15
C PRO A 135 20.20 5.61 -3.14
N PRO A 136 19.75 6.88 -3.21
CA PRO A 136 18.67 7.30 -4.09
C PRO A 136 18.87 6.90 -5.57
N GLN A 137 20.12 6.89 -6.05
CA GLN A 137 20.49 6.49 -7.42
C GLN A 137 20.10 5.04 -7.74
N GLN A 138 20.08 4.13 -6.76
CA GLN A 138 19.73 2.72 -6.96
C GLN A 138 18.28 2.55 -7.47
N PHE A 139 17.38 3.45 -7.08
CA PHE A 139 15.96 3.41 -7.47
C PHE A 139 15.73 3.79 -8.94
N LYS A 140 16.73 4.32 -9.64
CA LYS A 140 16.67 4.50 -11.10
C LYS A 140 16.75 3.17 -11.87
N TYR A 141 17.40 2.17 -11.30
CA TYR A 141 17.66 0.88 -11.96
C TYR A 141 16.69 -0.24 -11.55
N VAL A 142 15.94 -0.05 -10.46
CA VAL A 142 15.04 -1.07 -9.92
C VAL A 142 13.61 -0.52 -9.85
N LYS A 143 12.66 -1.24 -10.45
CA LYS A 143 11.24 -0.86 -10.41
C LYS A 143 10.69 -1.04 -8.98
N PRO A 144 9.99 -0.04 -8.40
CA PRO A 144 9.43 -0.16 -7.03
C PRO A 144 8.51 -1.37 -6.83
N ALA A 145 7.71 -1.73 -7.85
CA ALA A 145 6.85 -2.91 -7.83
C ALA A 145 7.65 -4.23 -7.71
N GLU A 146 8.86 -4.28 -8.27
CA GLU A 146 9.73 -5.44 -8.15
C GLU A 146 10.24 -5.59 -6.71
N LEU A 147 10.69 -4.51 -6.06
CA LEU A 147 11.07 -4.56 -4.64
C LEU A 147 9.91 -4.99 -3.75
N ALA A 148 8.70 -4.49 -4.00
CA ALA A 148 7.50 -4.85 -3.25
C ALA A 148 7.16 -6.35 -3.38
N THR A 149 7.20 -6.90 -4.60
CA THR A 149 6.95 -8.34 -4.84
C THR A 149 8.05 -9.22 -4.25
N MET A 150 9.31 -8.77 -4.22
CA MET A 150 10.40 -9.48 -3.55
C MET A 150 10.16 -9.59 -2.03
N VAL A 151 9.75 -8.49 -1.38
CA VAL A 151 9.43 -8.47 0.06
C VAL A 151 8.14 -9.24 0.39
N LYS A 152 7.18 -9.30 -0.52
CA LYS A 152 5.91 -9.97 -0.27
C LYS A 152 5.94 -11.46 -0.65
N ASP A 153 6.16 -11.75 -1.93
CA ASP A 153 5.90 -13.04 -2.57
C ASP A 153 7.15 -13.95 -2.60
N GLU A 154 8.34 -13.38 -2.86
CA GLU A 154 9.57 -14.19 -3.02
C GLU A 154 10.09 -14.73 -1.69
N VAL A 155 9.87 -13.98 -0.60
CA VAL A 155 10.25 -14.42 0.75
C VAL A 155 9.20 -15.27 1.45
N GLU A 156 7.95 -15.28 1.01
CA GLU A 156 6.88 -16.09 1.64
C GLU A 156 7.25 -17.57 1.75
N PRO A 157 7.78 -18.24 0.69
CA PRO A 157 8.26 -19.63 0.79
C PRO A 157 9.42 -19.82 1.78
N LEU A 158 10.22 -18.78 2.07
CA LEU A 158 11.27 -18.86 3.09
C LEU A 158 10.66 -19.14 4.45
N GLY A 159 9.58 -18.42 4.82
CA GLY A 159 8.90 -18.61 6.10
C GLY A 159 8.52 -20.07 6.36
N GLY A 160 7.79 -20.66 5.41
CA GLY A 160 7.38 -22.06 5.49
C GLY A 160 8.57 -23.03 5.61
N PHE A 161 9.61 -22.85 4.78
CA PHE A 161 10.76 -23.75 4.78
C PHE A 161 11.64 -23.61 6.04
N ILE A 162 11.76 -22.42 6.63
CA ILE A 162 12.61 -22.19 7.80
C ILE A 162 12.16 -23.03 9.00
N GLY A 163 10.84 -23.15 9.22
CA GLY A 163 10.28 -24.04 10.24
C GLY A 163 10.61 -25.51 9.97
N ASP A 164 10.63 -25.90 8.69
CA ASP A 164 10.88 -27.28 8.24
C ASP A 164 12.37 -27.62 8.09
N ALA A 165 13.28 -26.64 8.14
CA ALA A 165 14.65 -26.79 7.68
C ALA A 165 15.46 -27.89 8.40
N PHE A 166 15.23 -28.11 9.69
CA PHE A 166 15.91 -29.15 10.46
C PHE A 166 14.94 -30.18 11.04
N VAL A 167 13.74 -29.74 11.42
CA VAL A 167 12.72 -30.58 12.06
C VAL A 167 12.15 -31.61 11.11
N GLN A 168 11.77 -31.18 9.90
CA GLN A 168 11.12 -32.04 8.93
C GLN A 168 12.01 -33.22 8.48
N PRO A 169 13.29 -33.04 8.11
CA PRO A 169 14.14 -34.17 7.75
C PRO A 169 14.43 -35.09 8.94
N ALA A 170 14.53 -34.56 10.17
CA ALA A 170 14.68 -35.39 11.37
C ALA A 170 13.42 -36.23 11.64
N LEU A 171 12.23 -35.63 11.51
CA LEU A 171 10.95 -36.32 11.70
C LEU A 171 10.71 -37.38 10.62
N LEU A 172 10.79 -37.01 9.34
CA LEU A 172 10.52 -37.91 8.21
C LEU A 172 11.61 -38.97 8.06
N GLY A 173 12.88 -38.58 8.19
CA GLY A 173 14.00 -39.50 8.18
C GLY A 173 13.94 -40.47 9.36
N GLY A 174 13.56 -39.99 10.55
CA GLY A 174 13.30 -40.82 11.72
C GLY A 174 12.16 -41.82 11.50
N GLN A 175 11.05 -41.40 10.90
CA GLN A 175 9.93 -42.29 10.56
C GLN A 175 10.32 -43.35 9.53
N ALA A 176 10.99 -42.96 8.44
CA ALA A 176 11.45 -43.88 7.41
C ALA A 176 12.47 -44.88 7.96
N ALA A 177 13.43 -44.41 8.75
CA ALA A 177 14.42 -45.27 9.42
C ALA A 177 13.74 -46.22 10.40
N THR A 178 12.80 -45.74 11.21
CA THR A 178 12.03 -46.56 12.17
C THR A 178 11.25 -47.66 11.45
N ALA A 179 10.52 -47.33 10.38
CA ALA A 179 9.77 -48.31 9.59
C ALA A 179 10.69 -49.32 8.89
N LEU A 180 11.82 -48.86 8.32
CA LEU A 180 12.78 -49.75 7.67
C LEU A 180 13.46 -50.69 8.66
N ILE A 181 13.95 -50.16 9.80
CA ILE A 181 14.53 -50.93 10.90
C ILE A 181 13.51 -51.96 11.40
N PHE A 182 12.26 -51.55 11.60
CA PHE A 182 11.18 -52.44 12.01
C PHE A 182 11.00 -53.61 11.02
N ILE A 183 10.93 -53.34 9.71
CA ILE A 183 10.81 -54.40 8.69
C ILE A 183 12.02 -55.34 8.72
N PHE A 184 13.24 -54.81 8.85
CA PHE A 184 14.45 -55.62 8.97
C PHE A 184 14.45 -56.52 10.21
N VAL A 185 14.01 -55.99 11.37
CA VAL A 185 13.91 -56.74 12.63
C VAL A 185 12.87 -57.87 12.50
N GLN A 186 11.78 -57.66 11.75
CA GLN A 186 10.78 -58.72 11.51
C GLN A 186 11.25 -59.77 10.49
N ASN A 187 11.84 -59.36 9.36
CA ASN A 187 12.36 -60.27 8.34
C ASN A 187 13.44 -59.61 7.46
N PHE A 188 14.63 -60.20 7.43
CA PHE A 188 15.78 -59.68 6.69
C PHE A 188 15.57 -59.58 5.17
N TRP A 189 14.92 -60.57 4.54
CA TRP A 189 14.70 -60.61 3.09
C TRP A 189 13.68 -59.57 2.63
N LEU A 190 12.56 -59.45 3.34
CA LEU A 190 11.55 -58.41 3.07
C LEU A 190 12.13 -57.00 3.30
N GLY A 191 12.95 -56.83 4.33
CA GLY A 191 13.70 -55.59 4.57
C GLY A 191 14.64 -55.22 3.43
N THR A 192 15.34 -56.20 2.86
CA THR A 192 16.25 -56.00 1.72
C THR A 192 15.51 -55.56 0.45
N ILE A 193 14.35 -56.16 0.16
CA ILE A 193 13.49 -55.77 -0.97
C ILE A 193 13.00 -54.33 -0.80
N ALA A 194 12.50 -53.99 0.40
CA ALA A 194 12.07 -52.63 0.69
C ALA A 194 13.23 -51.64 0.51
N ALA A 195 14.40 -51.92 1.09
CA ALA A 195 15.59 -51.08 0.96
C ALA A 195 16.02 -50.87 -0.50
N ALA A 196 15.97 -51.90 -1.34
CA ALA A 196 16.30 -51.81 -2.76
C ALA A 196 15.34 -50.88 -3.52
N ILE A 197 14.02 -50.99 -3.31
CA ILE A 197 13.05 -50.10 -3.95
C ILE A 197 13.22 -48.65 -3.46
N VAL A 198 13.46 -48.46 -2.16
CA VAL A 198 13.74 -47.14 -1.59
C VAL A 198 15.00 -46.52 -2.21
N ALA A 199 16.07 -47.29 -2.40
CA ALA A 199 17.29 -46.81 -3.06
C ALA A 199 17.03 -46.37 -4.50
N VAL A 200 16.23 -47.13 -5.26
CA VAL A 200 15.82 -46.76 -6.62
C VAL A 200 15.06 -45.43 -6.62
N GLN A 201 14.12 -45.25 -5.69
CA GLN A 201 13.37 -44.00 -5.54
C GLN A 201 14.29 -42.80 -5.21
N LEU A 202 15.22 -42.97 -4.27
CA LEU A 202 16.16 -41.92 -3.84
C LEU A 202 17.16 -41.51 -4.94
N ILE A 203 17.46 -42.37 -5.92
CA ILE A 203 18.41 -42.07 -7.00
C ILE A 203 17.71 -41.49 -8.24
N ILE A 204 16.59 -42.07 -8.67
CA ILE A 204 15.95 -41.70 -9.95
C ILE A 204 15.10 -40.44 -9.82
N ILE A 205 14.26 -40.35 -8.78
CA ILE A 205 13.29 -39.25 -8.63
C ILE A 205 13.99 -37.87 -8.55
N PRO A 206 15.06 -37.66 -7.77
CA PRO A 206 15.72 -36.36 -7.70
C PRO A 206 16.33 -35.91 -9.04
N LYS A 207 16.86 -36.85 -9.83
CA LYS A 207 17.43 -36.54 -11.15
C LYS A 207 16.38 -35.98 -12.11
N MET A 208 15.20 -36.61 -12.16
CA MET A 208 14.09 -36.14 -13.00
C MET A 208 13.53 -34.79 -12.53
N ARG A 209 13.47 -34.57 -11.20
CA ARG A 209 12.96 -33.33 -10.60
C ARG A 209 13.80 -32.08 -10.87
N LYS A 210 15.10 -32.22 -11.15
CA LYS A 210 15.96 -31.08 -11.52
C LYS A 210 15.41 -30.28 -12.70
N ARG A 211 14.82 -30.95 -13.71
CA ARG A 211 14.21 -30.26 -14.87
C ARG A 211 12.97 -29.46 -14.48
N LEU A 212 12.13 -29.99 -13.57
CA LEU A 212 10.96 -29.26 -13.06
C LEU A 212 11.37 -27.98 -12.34
N LEU A 213 12.46 -28.01 -11.55
CA LEU A 213 12.96 -26.84 -10.82
C LEU A 213 13.37 -25.71 -11.77
N LEU A 214 14.08 -26.03 -12.86
CA LEU A 214 14.47 -25.04 -13.87
C LEU A 214 13.24 -24.40 -14.56
N LEU A 215 12.28 -25.20 -14.98
CA LEU A 215 11.03 -24.70 -15.58
C LEU A 215 10.20 -23.88 -14.57
N GLY A 216 10.19 -24.28 -13.30
CA GLY A 216 9.55 -23.53 -12.22
C GLY A 216 10.15 -22.14 -12.03
N ARG A 217 11.49 -22.03 -12.11
CA ARG A 217 12.22 -20.75 -12.05
C ARG A 217 11.90 -19.86 -13.25
N GLU A 218 11.95 -20.40 -14.48
CA GLU A 218 11.60 -19.65 -15.70
C GLU A 218 10.16 -19.13 -15.66
N ARG A 219 9.22 -19.95 -15.17
CA ARG A 219 7.82 -19.54 -14.98
C ARG A 219 7.70 -18.34 -14.03
N GLN A 220 8.49 -18.31 -12.96
CA GLN A 220 8.43 -17.23 -11.98
C GLN A 220 9.02 -15.93 -12.52
N LEU A 221 10.17 -16.01 -13.21
CA LEU A 221 10.79 -14.84 -13.87
C LEU A 221 9.86 -14.22 -14.91
N THR A 222 9.26 -15.03 -15.78
CA THR A 222 8.33 -14.55 -16.81
C THR A 222 7.04 -13.95 -16.22
N ALA A 223 6.56 -14.46 -15.08
CA ALA A 223 5.44 -13.84 -14.36
C ALA A 223 5.79 -12.45 -13.79
N ARG A 224 7.04 -12.27 -13.31
CA ARG A 224 7.54 -10.95 -12.85
C ARG A 224 7.68 -9.96 -13.99
N GLU A 225 8.28 -10.38 -15.11
CA GLU A 225 8.36 -9.57 -16.33
C GLU A 225 6.97 -9.08 -16.78
N LEU A 226 5.96 -9.95 -16.70
CA LEU A 226 4.57 -9.59 -17.00
C LEU A 226 4.03 -8.53 -16.01
N SER A 227 4.21 -8.73 -14.70
CA SER A 227 3.77 -7.74 -13.70
C SER A 227 4.45 -6.39 -13.86
N GLY A 228 5.76 -6.37 -14.14
CA GLY A 228 6.52 -5.16 -14.40
C GLY A 228 6.06 -4.42 -15.66
N ARG A 229 5.65 -5.17 -16.71
CA ARG A 229 5.07 -4.58 -17.92
C ARG A 229 3.67 -4.02 -17.69
N ILE A 230 2.85 -4.68 -16.88
CA ILE A 230 1.50 -4.18 -16.50
C ILE A 230 1.61 -2.84 -15.75
N SER A 231 2.58 -2.69 -14.83
CA SER A 231 2.83 -1.41 -14.14
C SER A 231 3.19 -0.31 -15.13
N GLU A 232 4.08 -0.61 -16.08
CA GLU A 232 4.54 0.34 -17.10
C GLU A 232 3.41 0.79 -18.04
N ILE A 233 2.56 -0.15 -18.49
CA ILE A 233 1.35 0.17 -19.27
C ILE A 233 0.40 1.08 -18.47
N SER A 234 0.22 0.80 -17.18
CA SER A 234 -0.66 1.58 -16.31
C SER A 234 -0.12 2.99 -16.04
N GLU A 235 1.19 3.13 -15.89
CA GLU A 235 1.87 4.42 -15.70
C GLU A 235 1.88 5.25 -17.00
N GLY A 236 2.06 4.60 -18.15
CA GLY A 236 2.07 5.22 -19.48
C GLY A 236 0.72 5.27 -20.19
N ILE A 237 -0.40 5.04 -19.47
CA ILE A 237 -1.72 4.84 -20.09
C ILE A 237 -2.16 6.03 -20.95
N SER A 238 -1.87 7.26 -20.51
CA SER A 238 -2.17 8.47 -21.28
C SER A 238 -1.41 8.52 -22.59
N THR A 239 -0.13 8.14 -22.60
CA THR A 239 0.69 8.06 -23.82
C THR A 239 0.18 6.98 -24.77
N ILE A 240 -0.28 5.85 -24.23
CA ILE A 240 -0.84 4.77 -25.03
C ILE A 240 -2.12 5.21 -25.72
N HIS A 241 -3.02 5.88 -24.99
CA HIS A 241 -4.26 6.42 -25.55
C HIS A 241 -3.99 7.55 -26.55
N SER A 242 -3.08 8.48 -26.24
CA SER A 242 -2.81 9.63 -27.11
C SER A 242 -2.13 9.25 -28.44
N HIS A 243 -1.49 8.09 -28.52
CA HIS A 243 -0.80 7.61 -29.72
C HIS A 243 -1.48 6.38 -30.37
N ASP A 244 -2.67 5.98 -29.92
CA ASP A 244 -3.39 4.79 -30.40
C ASP A 244 -2.54 3.49 -30.42
N THR A 245 -1.63 3.32 -29.45
CA THR A 245 -0.74 2.15 -29.39
C THR A 245 -1.33 0.96 -28.61
N SER A 246 -2.61 1.03 -28.25
CA SER A 246 -3.30 0.00 -27.45
C SER A 246 -3.22 -1.40 -28.07
N ASN A 247 -3.24 -1.52 -29.41
CA ASN A 247 -3.14 -2.80 -30.09
C ASN A 247 -1.72 -3.41 -30.05
N LEU A 248 -0.68 -2.58 -30.04
CA LEU A 248 0.70 -3.03 -29.84
C LEU A 248 0.86 -3.64 -28.45
N GLU A 249 0.33 -2.96 -27.44
CA GLU A 249 0.35 -3.44 -26.05
C GLU A 249 -0.41 -4.76 -25.88
N ARG A 250 -1.57 -4.91 -26.54
CA ARG A 250 -2.30 -6.19 -26.58
C ARG A 250 -1.46 -7.32 -27.21
N ALA A 251 -0.73 -7.04 -28.29
CA ALA A 251 0.12 -8.02 -28.95
C ALA A 251 1.32 -8.44 -28.08
N ASP A 252 2.00 -7.50 -27.42
CA ASP A 252 3.10 -7.79 -26.48
C ASP A 252 2.62 -8.67 -25.31
N ILE A 253 1.50 -8.30 -24.68
CA ILE A 253 0.91 -9.09 -23.59
C ILE A 253 0.52 -10.50 -24.05
N SER A 254 -0.09 -10.63 -25.23
CA SER A 254 -0.45 -11.93 -25.81
C SER A 254 0.79 -12.84 -25.99
N ALA A 255 1.89 -12.30 -26.54
CA ALA A 255 3.13 -13.04 -26.72
C ALA A 255 3.74 -13.51 -25.39
N ARG A 256 3.76 -12.63 -24.37
CA ARG A 256 4.24 -12.97 -23.02
C ARG A 256 3.40 -14.07 -22.37
N LEU A 257 2.07 -13.99 -22.47
CA LEU A 257 1.15 -15.01 -21.97
C LEU A 257 1.37 -16.36 -22.67
N GLY A 258 1.60 -16.36 -23.99
CA GLY A 258 1.94 -17.56 -24.77
C GLY A 258 3.23 -18.24 -24.27
N ARG A 259 4.28 -17.47 -23.99
CA ARG A 259 5.53 -17.99 -23.40
C ARG A 259 5.28 -18.64 -22.05
N ILE A 260 4.52 -17.98 -21.18
CA ILE A 260 4.16 -18.51 -19.84
C ILE A 260 3.34 -19.81 -19.97
N PHE A 261 2.42 -19.89 -20.94
CA PHE A 261 1.63 -21.10 -21.19
C PHE A 261 2.53 -22.28 -21.58
N LYS A 262 3.46 -22.08 -22.52
CA LYS A 262 4.39 -23.14 -22.95
C LYS A 262 5.22 -23.69 -21.79
N ILE A 263 5.80 -22.81 -20.96
CA ILE A 263 6.57 -23.21 -19.78
C ILE A 263 5.70 -24.03 -18.81
N ARG A 264 4.45 -23.60 -18.57
CA ARG A 264 3.51 -24.34 -17.71
C ARG A 264 3.16 -25.70 -18.29
N TYR A 265 2.96 -25.80 -19.60
CA TYR A 265 2.67 -27.06 -20.26
C TYR A 265 3.82 -28.06 -20.12
N ASP A 266 5.06 -27.63 -20.41
CA ASP A 266 6.26 -28.46 -20.25
C ASP A 266 6.44 -28.92 -18.79
N LEU A 267 6.16 -28.02 -17.83
CA LEU A 267 6.17 -28.35 -16.40
C LEU A 267 5.14 -29.44 -16.06
N TYR A 268 3.92 -29.37 -16.59
CA TYR A 268 2.89 -30.39 -16.35
C TYR A 268 3.29 -31.76 -16.88
N GLN A 269 3.82 -31.84 -18.10
CA GLN A 269 4.25 -33.12 -18.68
C GLN A 269 5.27 -33.82 -17.78
N TRP A 270 6.30 -33.08 -17.36
CA TRP A 270 7.33 -33.60 -16.47
C TRP A 270 6.80 -33.94 -15.07
N LYS A 271 5.90 -33.11 -14.52
CA LYS A 271 5.27 -33.35 -13.22
C LYS A 271 4.47 -34.66 -13.19
N PHE A 272 3.66 -34.92 -14.21
CA PHE A 272 2.84 -36.13 -14.26
C PHE A 272 3.67 -37.37 -14.57
N LEU A 273 4.74 -37.26 -15.34
CA LEU A 273 5.69 -38.37 -15.55
C LEU A 273 6.34 -38.82 -14.23
N VAL A 274 6.81 -37.88 -13.40
CA VAL A 274 7.38 -38.19 -12.08
C VAL A 274 6.32 -38.83 -11.16
N LYS A 275 5.08 -38.33 -11.17
CA LYS A 275 3.98 -38.90 -10.38
C LYS A 275 3.65 -40.33 -10.80
N PHE A 276 3.63 -40.60 -12.10
CA PHE A 276 3.42 -41.94 -12.65
C PHE A 276 4.49 -42.92 -12.15
N LEU A 277 5.78 -42.58 -12.29
CA LEU A 277 6.88 -43.44 -11.86
C LEU A 277 6.83 -43.72 -10.35
N ASN A 278 6.54 -42.69 -9.53
CA ASN A 278 6.43 -42.85 -8.09
C ASN A 278 5.30 -43.82 -7.69
N ASN A 279 4.11 -43.66 -8.29
CA ASN A 279 2.97 -44.52 -8.02
C ASN A 279 3.23 -45.95 -8.48
N PHE A 280 3.89 -46.14 -9.62
CA PHE A 280 4.29 -47.45 -10.12
C PHE A 280 5.21 -48.17 -9.13
N LEU A 281 6.31 -47.53 -8.70
CA LEU A 281 7.25 -48.11 -7.73
C LEU A 281 6.58 -48.43 -6.38
N ALA A 282 5.65 -47.59 -5.92
CA ALA A 282 4.93 -47.82 -4.67
C ALA A 282 4.06 -49.09 -4.68
N GLN A 283 3.53 -49.48 -5.85
CA GLN A 283 2.68 -50.67 -6.02
C GLN A 283 3.49 -51.96 -6.27
N VAL A 284 4.72 -51.83 -6.77
CA VAL A 284 5.61 -53.00 -7.00
C VAL A 284 6.00 -53.67 -5.68
N THR A 285 6.26 -52.93 -4.61
CA THR A 285 6.73 -53.53 -3.35
C THR A 285 5.66 -54.39 -2.64
N PRO A 286 4.39 -53.95 -2.46
CA PRO A 286 3.35 -54.82 -1.91
C PRO A 286 3.14 -56.08 -2.75
N PHE A 287 3.22 -55.97 -4.07
CA PHE A 287 3.18 -57.13 -4.97
C PHE A 287 4.30 -58.13 -4.63
N LEU A 288 5.54 -57.65 -4.46
CA LEU A 288 6.66 -58.50 -4.05
C LEU A 288 6.48 -59.07 -2.63
N PHE A 289 5.90 -58.31 -1.71
CA PHE A 289 5.61 -58.78 -0.35
C PHE A 289 4.57 -59.89 -0.32
N TYR A 290 3.50 -59.77 -1.11
CA TYR A 290 2.50 -60.85 -1.22
C TYR A 290 3.09 -62.09 -1.88
N LEU A 291 3.90 -61.94 -2.93
CA LEU A 291 4.52 -63.06 -3.63
C LEU A 291 5.56 -63.79 -2.75
N ILE A 292 6.52 -63.05 -2.20
CA ILE A 292 7.67 -63.62 -1.47
C ILE A 292 7.33 -63.89 0.00
N GLY A 293 6.60 -62.97 0.64
CA GLY A 293 6.12 -63.13 2.01
C GLY A 293 5.03 -64.20 2.10
N GLY A 294 4.10 -64.24 1.15
CA GLY A 294 3.10 -65.31 1.06
C GLY A 294 3.73 -66.69 0.88
N TYR A 295 4.76 -66.83 0.04
CA TYR A 295 5.53 -68.07 -0.08
C TYR A 295 6.21 -68.49 1.24
N GLN A 296 6.78 -67.53 1.98
CA GLN A 296 7.40 -67.81 3.29
C GLN A 296 6.38 -68.22 4.36
N VAL A 297 5.16 -67.65 4.33
CA VAL A 297 4.06 -68.07 5.20
C VAL A 297 3.63 -69.50 4.87
N ILE A 298 3.47 -69.84 3.59
CA ILE A 298 3.12 -71.21 3.15
C ILE A 298 4.22 -72.21 3.55
N SER A 299 5.49 -71.79 3.50
CA SER A 299 6.65 -72.62 3.86
C SER A 299 6.88 -72.71 5.38
N GLY A 300 6.08 -72.01 6.20
CA GLY A 300 6.19 -72.01 7.66
C GLY A 300 7.36 -71.20 8.24
N THR A 301 8.05 -70.39 7.44
CA THR A 301 9.20 -69.57 7.88
C THR A 301 8.81 -68.18 8.35
N LEU A 302 7.58 -67.73 8.06
CA LEU A 302 7.04 -66.44 8.47
C LEU A 302 5.62 -66.62 9.01
N ASP A 303 5.29 -65.97 10.10
CA ASP A 303 3.93 -65.97 10.64
C ASP A 303 3.02 -64.95 9.90
N VAL A 304 1.72 -65.25 9.83
CA VAL A 304 0.72 -64.40 9.15
C VAL A 304 0.67 -63.02 9.80
N GLY A 305 0.75 -62.91 11.14
CA GLY A 305 0.77 -61.62 11.82
C GLY A 305 2.06 -60.82 11.57
N GLN A 306 3.21 -61.49 11.39
CA GLN A 306 4.45 -60.83 10.96
C GLN A 306 4.31 -60.25 9.55
N LEU A 307 3.71 -60.98 8.61
CA LEU A 307 3.45 -60.46 7.26
C LEU A 307 2.51 -59.24 7.29
N VAL A 308 1.44 -59.29 8.09
CA VAL A 308 0.54 -58.14 8.26
C VAL A 308 1.26 -56.94 8.87
N ALA A 309 2.10 -57.14 9.88
CA ALA A 309 2.89 -56.06 10.49
C ALA A 309 3.90 -55.44 9.52
N VAL A 310 4.58 -56.26 8.70
CA VAL A 310 5.50 -55.79 7.66
C VAL A 310 4.76 -55.00 6.57
N ILE A 311 3.58 -55.47 6.13
CA ILE A 311 2.76 -54.74 5.16
C ILE A 311 2.25 -53.42 5.75
N ALA A 312 1.85 -53.40 7.02
CA ALA A 312 1.42 -52.19 7.72
C ALA A 312 2.57 -51.17 7.86
N ALA A 313 3.77 -51.62 8.27
CA ALA A 313 4.95 -50.78 8.34
C ALA A 313 5.39 -50.27 6.97
N TYR A 314 5.29 -51.09 5.92
CA TYR A 314 5.57 -50.65 4.56
C TYR A 314 4.53 -49.65 4.05
N LYS A 315 3.24 -49.79 4.38
CA LYS A 315 2.23 -48.79 3.98
C LYS A 315 2.61 -47.38 4.42
N ASP A 316 3.24 -47.26 5.59
CA ASP A 316 3.67 -45.99 6.15
C ASP A 316 5.04 -45.51 5.65
N LEU A 317 5.83 -46.34 4.96
CA LEU A 317 7.20 -46.03 4.50
C LEU A 317 7.28 -45.10 3.26
N PRO A 318 6.45 -45.24 2.21
CA PRO A 318 6.52 -44.39 1.02
C PRO A 318 6.26 -42.90 1.28
N SER A 319 5.38 -42.55 2.23
CA SER A 319 5.03 -41.14 2.47
C SER A 319 6.22 -40.34 3.02
N PRO A 320 6.89 -40.76 4.12
CA PRO A 320 8.05 -40.03 4.64
C PRO A 320 9.20 -39.90 3.64
N LEU A 321 9.44 -40.94 2.82
CA LEU A 321 10.47 -40.89 1.77
C LEU A 321 10.13 -39.88 0.69
N LYS A 322 8.90 -39.91 0.18
CA LYS A 322 8.41 -38.91 -0.78
C LYS A 322 8.51 -37.51 -0.20
N ASP A 323 8.06 -37.33 1.04
CA ASP A 323 8.05 -36.02 1.70
C ASP A 323 9.48 -35.51 2.00
N LEU A 324 10.45 -36.40 2.23
CA LEU A 324 11.86 -36.03 2.38
C LEU A 324 12.48 -35.56 1.05
N ILE A 325 12.11 -36.21 -0.06
CA ILE A 325 12.47 -35.76 -1.40
C ILE A 325 11.81 -34.40 -1.71
N ASP A 326 10.54 -34.24 -1.37
CA ASP A 326 9.80 -32.98 -1.51
C ASP A 326 10.46 -31.87 -0.67
N TRP A 327 10.95 -32.20 0.54
CA TRP A 327 11.70 -31.29 1.40
C TRP A 327 13.05 -30.88 0.80
N ASP A 328 13.85 -31.80 0.24
CA ASP A 328 15.12 -31.42 -0.40
C ASP A 328 14.88 -30.54 -1.63
N GLN A 329 13.79 -30.80 -2.37
CA GLN A 329 13.36 -29.93 -3.46
C GLN A 329 13.03 -28.52 -2.94
N ALA A 330 12.21 -28.42 -1.90
CA ALA A 330 11.87 -27.14 -1.28
C ALA A 330 13.13 -26.41 -0.80
N ARG A 331 14.08 -27.12 -0.19
CA ARG A 331 15.38 -26.58 0.23
C ARG A 331 16.15 -25.98 -0.93
N GLN A 332 16.22 -26.67 -2.07
CA GLN A 332 16.91 -26.17 -3.27
C GLN A 332 16.22 -24.94 -3.85
N GLU A 333 14.90 -24.97 -3.99
CA GLU A 333 14.10 -23.84 -4.50
C GLU A 333 14.27 -22.60 -3.61
N VAL A 334 14.08 -22.76 -2.31
CA VAL A 334 14.15 -21.68 -1.33
C VAL A 334 15.58 -21.13 -1.21
N LYS A 335 16.62 -21.97 -1.33
CA LYS A 335 18.01 -21.52 -1.39
C LYS A 335 18.27 -20.61 -2.59
N ILE A 336 17.73 -20.94 -3.78
CA ILE A 336 17.89 -20.12 -4.99
C ILE A 336 17.14 -18.79 -4.81
N LYS A 337 15.90 -18.82 -4.32
CA LYS A 337 15.12 -17.61 -4.03
C LYS A 337 15.82 -16.71 -3.03
N TYR A 338 16.34 -17.27 -1.94
CA TYR A 338 17.11 -16.54 -0.95
C TYR A 338 18.34 -15.86 -1.55
N LEU A 339 19.11 -16.59 -2.37
CA LEU A 339 20.30 -16.04 -3.01
C LEU A 339 19.94 -14.90 -3.97
N GLN A 340 18.86 -15.04 -4.74
CA GLN A 340 18.39 -13.99 -5.63
C GLN A 340 17.94 -12.73 -4.88
N VAL A 341 17.20 -12.91 -3.77
CA VAL A 341 16.82 -11.81 -2.87
C VAL A 341 18.06 -11.18 -2.24
N TYR A 342 19.01 -11.99 -1.80
CA TYR A 342 20.27 -11.50 -1.24
C TYR A 342 21.04 -10.66 -2.26
N GLU A 343 21.26 -11.17 -3.48
CA GLU A 343 22.01 -10.47 -4.54
C GLU A 343 21.34 -9.14 -4.94
N GLN A 344 20.01 -9.07 -4.96
CA GLN A 344 19.28 -7.84 -5.28
C GLN A 344 19.37 -6.79 -4.15
N PHE A 345 19.51 -7.22 -2.90
CA PHE A 345 19.51 -6.34 -1.72
C PHE A 345 20.90 -6.16 -1.09
N ASP A 346 21.94 -6.79 -1.64
CA ASP A 346 23.32 -6.66 -1.23
C ASP A 346 24.07 -5.83 -2.27
N ILE A 347 23.88 -4.51 -2.19
CA ILE A 347 24.47 -3.53 -3.11
C ILE A 347 25.79 -2.98 -2.57
N ASP A 348 26.73 -2.74 -3.46
CA ASP A 348 27.95 -2.00 -3.16
C ASP A 348 27.57 -0.54 -2.86
N ASN A 349 27.96 -0.03 -1.67
CA ASN A 349 27.66 1.33 -1.16
C ASN A 349 26.31 1.55 -0.47
N MET A 350 25.69 0.52 0.12
CA MET A 350 24.57 0.72 1.06
C MET A 350 24.97 1.63 2.24
N MET A 351 24.07 2.53 2.65
CA MET A 351 24.32 3.40 3.80
C MET A 351 24.52 2.59 5.09
N ASP A 352 25.46 3.00 5.96
CA ASP A 352 25.64 2.37 7.28
C ASP A 352 24.38 2.60 8.12
N GLY A 353 23.86 1.55 8.76
CA GLY A 353 22.67 1.65 9.61
C GLY A 353 22.86 2.59 10.81
N LYS A 354 24.10 2.85 11.25
CA LYS A 354 24.40 3.82 12.30
C LYS A 354 23.99 5.25 11.93
N ILE A 355 23.97 5.58 10.64
CA ILE A 355 23.57 6.90 10.14
C ILE A 355 22.08 7.14 10.40
N GLN A 356 21.27 6.07 10.42
CA GLN A 356 19.81 6.10 10.62
C GLN A 356 19.40 5.70 12.04
N ALA A 357 20.35 5.65 12.97
CA ALA A 357 20.05 5.31 14.36
C ALA A 357 19.05 6.31 14.96
N LEU A 358 18.08 5.79 15.72
CA LEU A 358 17.10 6.62 16.41
C LEU A 358 17.81 7.54 17.42
N GLU A 359 17.60 8.85 17.26
CA GLU A 359 18.04 9.86 18.21
C GLU A 359 16.84 10.68 18.65
N THR A 360 16.54 10.72 19.94
CA THR A 360 15.39 11.44 20.50
C THR A 360 15.79 12.81 21.04
N LYS A 361 17.08 13.05 21.26
CA LYS A 361 17.56 14.32 21.78
C LYS A 361 17.50 15.41 20.71
N PRO A 362 17.30 16.68 21.13
CA PRO A 362 17.51 17.82 20.25
C PRO A 362 18.93 17.82 19.69
N VAL A 363 19.06 18.16 18.42
CA VAL A 363 20.36 18.26 17.74
C VAL A 363 20.84 19.71 17.83
N ASP A 364 22.13 19.95 18.06
CA ASP A 364 22.68 21.31 18.10
C ASP A 364 22.63 22.02 16.72
N PRO A 365 22.57 23.36 16.68
CA PRO A 365 22.64 24.12 15.43
C PRO A 365 23.96 23.93 14.67
N LEU A 366 23.89 23.90 13.34
CA LEU A 366 25.04 23.81 12.45
C LEU A 366 25.61 25.20 12.13
N ASN A 367 26.71 25.54 12.81
CA ASN A 367 27.34 26.86 12.70
C ASN A 367 28.58 26.90 11.77
N HIS A 368 29.03 25.76 11.25
CA HIS A 368 30.21 25.66 10.39
C HIS A 368 29.86 25.88 8.92
N ALA A 369 30.74 26.51 8.13
CA ALA A 369 30.53 26.66 6.69
C ALA A 369 30.33 25.30 5.99
N LEU A 370 29.45 25.29 4.99
CA LEU A 370 29.23 24.15 4.11
C LEU A 370 30.19 24.25 2.93
N GLU A 371 31.12 23.31 2.83
CA GLU A 371 32.24 23.37 1.90
C GLU A 371 32.23 22.17 0.95
N ALA A 372 32.12 22.43 -0.35
CA ALA A 372 32.43 21.43 -1.37
C ALA A 372 33.89 21.60 -1.78
N VAL A 373 34.67 20.52 -1.76
CA VAL A 373 36.10 20.53 -2.08
C VAL A 373 36.36 19.57 -3.23
N ASN A 374 36.82 20.12 -4.36
CA ASN A 374 37.12 19.38 -5.60
C ASN A 374 35.99 18.44 -6.04
N LEU A 375 34.75 18.88 -5.90
CA LEU A 375 33.55 18.11 -6.20
C LEU A 375 33.44 17.80 -7.70
N SER A 376 33.31 16.51 -8.02
CA SER A 376 33.05 16.03 -9.38
C SER A 376 31.78 15.18 -9.39
N ILE A 377 30.90 15.43 -10.34
CA ILE A 377 29.62 14.72 -10.50
C ILE A 377 29.47 14.31 -11.96
N THR A 378 29.03 13.07 -12.17
CA THR A 378 28.76 12.51 -13.49
C THR A 378 27.29 12.11 -13.59
N ASP A 379 26.70 12.26 -14.78
CA ASP A 379 25.39 11.69 -15.07
C ASP A 379 25.47 10.19 -15.40
N ASP A 380 24.32 9.59 -15.68
CA ASP A 380 24.21 8.15 -15.97
C ASP A 380 24.87 7.76 -17.31
N SER A 381 25.13 8.74 -18.20
CA SER A 381 25.84 8.53 -19.47
C SER A 381 27.37 8.61 -19.32
N GLY A 382 27.84 9.01 -18.13
CA GLY A 382 29.26 9.28 -17.84
C GLY A 382 29.69 10.70 -18.19
N ALA A 383 28.78 11.58 -18.64
CA ALA A 383 29.09 12.98 -18.87
C ALA A 383 29.30 13.70 -17.53
N ARG A 384 30.34 14.53 -17.44
CA ARG A 384 30.62 15.30 -16.22
C ARG A 384 29.66 16.49 -16.12
N LEU A 385 28.80 16.48 -15.10
CA LEU A 385 27.93 17.59 -14.74
C LEU A 385 28.67 18.67 -13.95
N LEU A 386 29.64 18.25 -13.12
CA LEU A 386 30.58 19.11 -12.39
C LEU A 386 31.98 18.51 -12.45
N ASP A 387 33.01 19.35 -12.59
CA ASP A 387 34.41 18.92 -12.60
C ASP A 387 35.26 19.73 -11.60
N ARG A 388 35.75 19.05 -10.55
CA ARG A 388 36.69 19.59 -9.53
C ARG A 388 36.29 20.96 -8.98
N MET A 389 35.00 21.14 -8.71
CA MET A 389 34.44 22.40 -8.26
C MET A 389 34.64 22.57 -6.75
N SER A 390 35.00 23.79 -6.31
CA SER A 390 35.12 24.09 -4.88
C SER A 390 34.33 25.35 -4.53
N ILE A 391 33.52 25.27 -3.47
CA ILE A 391 32.69 26.36 -2.98
C ILE A 391 32.52 26.27 -1.47
N SER A 392 32.43 27.42 -0.79
CA SER A 392 32.14 27.53 0.64
C SER A 392 30.98 28.49 0.85
N VAL A 393 29.97 28.05 1.60
CA VAL A 393 28.78 28.84 1.97
C VAL A 393 28.74 28.98 3.48
N LYS A 394 28.85 30.22 3.96
CA LYS A 394 28.85 30.52 5.39
C LYS A 394 27.44 30.46 5.99
N HIS A 395 27.37 30.25 7.30
CA HIS A 395 26.10 30.33 8.02
C HIS A 395 25.44 31.71 7.80
N GLY A 396 24.14 31.72 7.49
CA GLY A 396 23.36 32.94 7.23
C GLY A 396 23.71 33.69 5.94
N GLU A 397 24.52 33.10 5.05
CA GLU A 397 24.84 33.62 3.72
C GLU A 397 23.86 33.04 2.67
N SER A 398 23.43 33.88 1.72
CA SER A 398 22.55 33.47 0.62
C SER A 398 23.27 33.48 -0.73
N LEU A 399 23.21 32.35 -1.43
CA LEU A 399 23.83 32.09 -2.72
C LEU A 399 22.77 31.72 -3.76
N ALA A 400 22.65 32.54 -4.80
CA ALA A 400 21.91 32.22 -6.01
C ALA A 400 22.81 31.50 -7.02
N ILE A 401 22.28 30.45 -7.64
CA ILE A 401 22.89 29.73 -8.75
C ILE A 401 22.05 29.98 -10.00
N VAL A 402 22.70 30.50 -11.04
CA VAL A 402 22.09 30.82 -12.33
C VAL A 402 22.96 30.26 -13.45
N GLY A 403 22.37 29.92 -14.60
CA GLY A 403 23.13 29.42 -15.74
C GLY A 403 22.23 28.73 -16.76
N ASN A 404 22.75 28.51 -17.96
CA ASN A 404 22.05 27.76 -18.99
C ASN A 404 21.83 26.32 -18.55
N THR A 405 20.69 25.76 -18.95
CA THR A 405 20.14 24.44 -18.62
C THR A 405 21.11 23.28 -18.96
N GLY A 406 22.06 23.03 -18.07
CA GLY A 406 23.05 21.96 -18.16
C GLY A 406 23.07 21.02 -16.96
N GLY A 407 22.12 21.17 -16.03
CA GLY A 407 21.98 20.30 -14.85
C GLY A 407 23.05 20.51 -13.75
N SER A 408 24.05 21.36 -13.97
CA SER A 408 25.19 21.53 -13.05
C SER A 408 24.81 22.19 -11.72
N GLY A 409 23.97 23.22 -11.77
CA GLY A 409 23.49 23.88 -10.55
C GLY A 409 22.57 22.94 -9.75
N GLU A 410 21.69 22.25 -10.46
CA GLU A 410 20.80 21.23 -9.92
C GLU A 410 21.60 20.11 -9.25
N ALA A 411 22.59 19.55 -9.94
CA ALA A 411 23.50 18.53 -9.42
C ALA A 411 24.29 19.01 -8.18
N LEU A 412 24.76 20.26 -8.17
CA LEU A 412 25.41 20.82 -6.98
C LEU A 412 24.45 20.85 -5.79
N THR A 413 23.22 21.36 -5.97
CA THR A 413 22.23 21.38 -4.89
C THR A 413 21.81 20.00 -4.44
N GLU A 414 21.65 19.04 -5.35
CA GLU A 414 21.36 17.64 -5.02
C GLU A 414 22.48 17.01 -4.20
N ALA A 415 23.74 17.32 -4.51
CA ALA A 415 24.89 16.83 -3.75
C ALA A 415 24.95 17.46 -2.35
N LEU A 416 24.80 18.79 -2.25
CA LEU A 416 24.73 19.50 -0.97
C LEU A 416 23.56 19.03 -0.10
N ALA A 417 22.48 18.56 -0.72
CA ALA A 417 21.29 18.01 -0.05
C ALA A 417 21.37 16.50 0.22
N ARG A 418 22.50 15.85 -0.09
CA ARG A 418 22.72 14.39 0.06
C ARG A 418 21.78 13.52 -0.80
N VAL A 419 21.16 14.09 -1.83
CA VAL A 419 20.30 13.38 -2.78
C VAL A 419 21.15 12.54 -3.74
N ILE A 420 22.28 13.08 -4.18
CA ILE A 420 23.27 12.36 -4.99
C ILE A 420 24.61 12.31 -4.28
N ARG A 421 25.36 11.22 -4.49
CA ARG A 421 26.76 11.15 -4.05
C ARG A 421 27.68 11.64 -5.17
N PRO A 422 28.71 12.43 -4.85
CA PRO A 422 29.69 12.85 -5.84
C PRO A 422 30.58 11.67 -6.27
N ALA A 423 31.05 11.71 -7.52
CA ALA A 423 32.00 10.74 -8.07
C ALA A 423 33.44 11.00 -7.59
N GLY A 424 33.74 12.23 -7.17
CA GLY A 424 35.02 12.62 -6.60
C GLY A 424 34.92 13.90 -5.79
N GLY A 425 35.92 14.15 -4.94
CA GLY A 425 35.87 15.23 -3.95
C GLY A 425 35.05 14.87 -2.72
N LYS A 426 34.75 15.86 -1.88
CA LYS A 426 33.91 15.68 -0.67
C LYS A 426 33.14 16.94 -0.33
N ILE A 427 32.07 16.78 0.43
CA ILE A 427 31.30 17.88 1.01
C ILE A 427 31.51 17.82 2.52
N ALA A 428 32.05 18.88 3.09
CA ALA A 428 32.38 18.98 4.51
C ALA A 428 31.50 20.03 5.20
N LEU A 429 31.17 19.75 6.45
CA LEU A 429 30.56 20.69 7.38
C LEU A 429 31.50 20.83 8.57
N GLY A 430 32.36 21.86 8.53
CA GLY A 430 33.49 21.97 9.45
C GLY A 430 34.47 20.78 9.29
N PRO A 431 34.81 20.03 10.36
CA PRO A 431 35.75 18.91 10.26
C PRO A 431 35.10 17.60 9.76
N HIS A 432 33.78 17.54 9.64
CA HIS A 432 33.04 16.31 9.35
C HIS A 432 32.62 16.23 7.88
N ASP A 433 32.68 15.02 7.30
CA ASP A 433 32.09 14.76 5.99
C ASP A 433 30.56 14.70 6.12
N LEU A 434 29.85 15.41 5.25
CA LEU A 434 28.40 15.49 5.24
C LEU A 434 27.73 14.10 5.06
N HIS A 435 28.33 13.21 4.28
CA HIS A 435 27.78 11.89 4.01
C HIS A 435 28.00 10.89 5.16
N GLU A 436 28.87 11.21 6.12
CA GLU A 436 29.12 10.39 7.31
C GLU A 436 28.29 10.85 8.52
N LEU A 437 27.72 12.06 8.47
CA LEU A 437 26.86 12.57 9.54
C LEU A 437 25.55 11.77 9.65
N PRO A 438 25.04 11.57 10.89
CA PRO A 438 23.73 10.95 11.12
C PRO A 438 22.60 11.73 10.42
N GLU A 439 21.61 11.01 9.89
CA GLU A 439 20.42 11.60 9.30
C GLU A 439 19.59 12.40 10.30
N SER A 440 19.65 12.06 11.59
CA SER A 440 19.07 12.87 12.67
C SER A 440 19.66 14.28 12.70
N VAL A 441 20.91 14.47 12.27
CA VAL A 441 21.54 15.79 12.17
C VAL A 441 21.18 16.45 10.84
N THR A 442 21.55 15.84 9.72
CA THR A 442 21.38 16.45 8.39
C THR A 442 19.91 16.64 8.02
N GLY A 443 19.04 15.67 8.33
CA GLY A 443 17.61 15.72 8.01
C GLY A 443 16.82 16.73 8.84
N ARG A 444 17.29 17.05 10.06
CA ARG A 444 16.66 18.04 10.96
C ARG A 444 17.22 19.45 10.76
N ARG A 445 18.54 19.57 10.56
CA ARG A 445 19.25 20.87 10.45
C ARG A 445 19.50 21.34 9.02
N MET A 446 19.21 20.53 8.01
CA MET A 446 19.22 20.94 6.61
C MET A 446 17.88 20.63 5.96
N SER A 447 17.51 21.43 4.97
CA SER A 447 16.27 21.30 4.22
C SER A 447 16.51 21.37 2.73
N TYR A 448 15.74 20.57 1.99
CA TYR A 448 15.80 20.50 0.55
C TYR A 448 14.39 20.63 -0.04
N ALA A 449 14.24 21.49 -1.04
CA ALA A 449 13.02 21.58 -1.83
C ALA A 449 13.38 21.63 -3.32
N SER A 450 12.74 20.77 -4.12
CA SER A 450 12.89 20.71 -5.58
C SER A 450 11.53 20.75 -6.29
N SER A 451 11.56 20.90 -7.61
CA SER A 451 10.36 20.86 -8.46
C SER A 451 9.63 19.52 -8.47
N ASP A 452 10.34 18.41 -8.19
CA ASP A 452 9.90 17.04 -8.42
C ASP A 452 9.53 16.30 -7.13
N ALA A 453 9.18 17.04 -6.08
CA ALA A 453 8.98 16.45 -4.77
C ALA A 453 7.76 15.55 -4.68
N TYR A 454 7.96 14.42 -3.99
CA TYR A 454 6.93 13.43 -3.77
C TYR A 454 6.03 13.82 -2.58
N LEU A 455 4.72 13.73 -2.79
CA LEU A 455 3.72 13.80 -1.73
C LEU A 455 3.13 12.42 -1.48
N PHE A 456 3.16 11.99 -0.22
CA PHE A 456 2.58 10.72 0.20
C PHE A 456 1.05 10.78 0.10
N GLN A 457 0.44 9.63 -0.17
CA GLN A 457 -1.01 9.50 -0.12
C GLN A 457 -1.49 9.77 1.31
N GLY A 458 -2.47 10.66 1.46
CA GLY A 458 -2.99 11.05 2.77
C GLY A 458 -3.37 12.53 2.79
N LYS A 459 -3.53 13.07 4.00
CA LYS A 459 -3.90 14.47 4.22
C LYS A 459 -2.76 15.41 3.84
N LEU A 460 -3.09 16.63 3.40
CA LEU A 460 -2.12 17.70 3.18
C LEU A 460 -1.33 18.03 4.46
N ARG A 461 -1.99 18.02 5.62
CA ARG A 461 -1.37 18.22 6.93
C ARG A 461 -0.21 17.25 7.17
N ASP A 462 -0.45 15.96 6.96
CA ASP A 462 0.56 14.93 7.18
C ASP A 462 1.76 15.09 6.25
N ASN A 463 1.49 15.51 5.02
CA ASN A 463 2.52 15.85 4.06
C ASN A 463 3.30 17.10 4.49
N LEU A 464 2.65 18.15 4.96
CA LEU A 464 3.30 19.39 5.38
C LEU A 464 4.21 19.15 6.61
N LEU A 465 3.70 18.42 7.60
CA LEU A 465 4.40 18.11 8.85
C LEU A 465 5.37 16.93 8.73
N TYR A 466 5.50 16.31 7.55
CA TYR A 466 6.31 15.09 7.35
C TYR A 466 7.76 15.25 7.82
N GLY A 467 8.37 16.42 7.57
CA GLY A 467 9.74 16.72 8.00
C GLY A 467 9.95 16.74 9.53
N LEU A 468 8.87 16.78 10.31
CA LEU A 468 8.91 16.77 11.78
C LEU A 468 8.70 15.37 12.37
N LYS A 469 8.37 14.36 11.55
CA LYS A 469 8.03 12.99 11.98
C LYS A 469 9.25 12.07 12.03
N HIS A 470 10.17 12.32 12.98
CA HIS A 470 11.48 11.65 13.02
C HIS A 470 11.69 10.68 14.19
N ALA A 471 10.89 10.76 15.25
CA ALA A 471 10.95 9.86 16.41
C ALA A 471 9.59 9.82 17.13
N PRO A 472 9.24 8.74 17.84
CA PRO A 472 8.07 8.71 18.72
C PRO A 472 8.38 9.52 19.99
N LEU A 473 7.94 10.78 20.05
CA LEU A 473 8.30 11.72 21.12
C LEU A 473 7.33 11.66 22.30
N GLN A 474 6.05 11.38 22.05
CA GLN A 474 5.03 11.26 23.10
C GLN A 474 4.24 9.95 22.92
N PRO A 475 3.85 9.29 24.03
CA PRO A 475 3.02 8.09 23.94
C PRO A 475 1.66 8.41 23.31
N PRO A 476 0.97 7.43 22.71
CA PRO A 476 -0.39 7.62 22.20
C PRO A 476 -1.33 8.08 23.32
N VAL A 477 -2.27 8.97 22.99
CA VAL A 477 -3.37 9.35 23.89
C VAL A 477 -4.19 8.09 24.24
N GLU A 478 -4.40 7.84 25.53
CA GLU A 478 -4.83 6.56 26.14
C GLU A 478 -5.93 5.79 25.36
N ARG A 479 -5.70 4.48 25.14
CA ARG A 479 -6.74 3.48 24.89
C ARG A 479 -6.72 2.44 26.01
N SER A 480 -7.75 2.40 26.84
CA SER A 480 -7.82 1.59 28.05
C SER A 480 -7.93 0.06 27.82
N GLU A 481 -8.24 -0.40 26.60
CA GLU A 481 -8.52 -1.83 26.32
C GLU A 481 -7.36 -2.60 25.65
N ALA A 482 -6.25 -1.96 25.25
CA ALA A 482 -5.24 -2.54 24.35
C ALA A 482 -3.98 -3.14 25.02
N SER A 483 -3.87 -3.16 26.35
CA SER A 483 -2.59 -3.39 27.05
C SER A 483 -2.00 -4.80 26.91
N ALA A 484 -2.84 -5.84 26.76
CA ALA A 484 -2.35 -7.21 26.59
C ALA A 484 -1.91 -7.51 25.16
N HIS A 485 -2.71 -7.08 24.17
CA HIS A 485 -2.39 -7.25 22.76
C HIS A 485 -1.13 -6.48 22.38
N LYS A 486 -1.02 -5.22 22.80
CA LYS A 486 0.17 -4.39 22.57
C LYS A 486 1.45 -4.99 23.18
N ARG A 487 1.37 -5.53 24.41
CA ARG A 487 2.51 -6.24 25.04
C ARG A 487 2.94 -7.45 24.22
N TRP A 488 1.97 -8.23 23.72
CA TRP A 488 2.24 -9.36 22.84
C TRP A 488 2.87 -8.94 21.51
N GLU A 489 2.40 -7.85 20.89
CA GLU A 489 2.95 -7.32 19.64
C GLU A 489 4.42 -6.88 19.80
N ILE A 490 4.74 -6.19 20.91
CA ILE A 490 6.10 -5.77 21.26
C ILE A 490 6.99 -7.00 21.50
N GLU A 491 6.50 -7.98 22.26
CA GLU A 491 7.27 -9.20 22.53
C GLU A 491 7.58 -9.99 21.24
N GLU A 492 6.60 -10.10 20.35
CA GLU A 492 6.79 -10.76 19.06
C GLU A 492 7.68 -9.95 18.11
N ALA A 493 7.61 -8.61 18.12
CA ALA A 493 8.53 -7.74 17.37
C ALA A 493 9.98 -7.98 17.81
N ASN A 494 10.23 -8.01 19.11
CA ASN A 494 11.56 -8.25 19.68
C ASN A 494 12.08 -9.65 19.34
N LYS A 495 11.23 -10.70 19.42
CA LYS A 495 11.60 -12.06 19.01
C LYS A 495 11.92 -12.16 17.52
N SER A 496 11.20 -11.42 16.66
CA SER A 496 11.50 -11.36 15.23
C SER A 496 12.65 -10.40 14.90
N GLY A 497 13.17 -9.63 15.86
CA GLY A 497 14.25 -8.66 15.63
C GLY A 497 13.80 -7.42 14.85
N ASN A 498 12.52 -7.08 14.95
CA ASN A 498 11.96 -5.83 14.45
C ASN A 498 12.11 -4.74 15.53
N VAL A 499 11.89 -3.48 15.14
CA VAL A 499 11.71 -2.37 16.09
C VAL A 499 10.40 -2.49 16.86
N ASP A 500 10.36 -1.91 18.06
CA ASP A 500 9.21 -1.87 18.98
C ASP A 500 8.56 -0.48 19.05
N TYR A 501 8.87 0.41 18.11
CA TYR A 501 8.30 1.75 18.03
C TYR A 501 6.79 1.70 17.74
N ASP A 502 6.04 2.53 18.46
CA ASP A 502 4.59 2.62 18.30
C ASP A 502 4.23 3.61 17.19
N ILE A 503 3.61 3.12 16.11
CA ILE A 503 3.16 3.95 14.99
C ILE A 503 2.02 4.92 15.38
N HIS A 504 1.31 4.63 16.47
CA HIS A 504 0.24 5.47 16.99
C HIS A 504 0.71 6.48 18.04
N ALA A 505 2.00 6.45 18.43
CA ALA A 505 2.62 7.51 19.21
C ALA A 505 2.54 8.85 18.47
N ASP A 506 2.77 9.95 19.18
CA ASP A 506 2.96 11.23 18.53
C ASP A 506 4.37 11.35 17.98
N TRP A 507 4.47 11.41 16.66
CA TRP A 507 5.74 11.52 15.94
C TRP A 507 6.14 12.97 15.66
N ILE A 508 5.24 13.95 15.86
CA ILE A 508 5.47 15.32 15.43
C ILE A 508 6.35 16.05 16.45
N ASP A 509 7.51 16.52 15.99
CA ASP A 509 8.35 17.45 16.75
C ASP A 509 7.81 18.89 16.68
N TYR A 510 6.88 19.22 17.57
CA TYR A 510 6.29 20.55 17.67
C TYR A 510 7.33 21.63 18.00
N ALA A 511 8.31 21.32 18.84
CA ALA A 511 9.33 22.26 19.27
C ALA A 511 10.21 22.72 18.09
N ALA A 512 10.53 21.81 17.17
CA ALA A 512 11.27 22.15 15.94
C ALA A 512 10.50 23.14 15.04
N ALA A 513 9.17 23.07 15.01
CA ALA A 513 8.33 24.04 14.30
C ALA A 513 8.15 25.36 15.08
N GLY A 514 8.53 25.40 16.36
CA GLY A 514 8.27 26.51 17.29
C GLY A 514 6.88 26.49 17.93
N ALA A 515 6.21 25.34 17.94
CA ALA A 515 4.91 25.13 18.57
C ALA A 515 5.04 24.43 19.92
N THR A 516 4.06 24.66 20.80
CA THR A 516 4.01 24.02 22.13
C THR A 516 3.36 22.62 22.12
N GLY A 517 2.57 22.31 21.09
CA GLY A 517 1.88 21.03 20.95
C GLY A 517 0.90 20.99 19.77
N PRO A 518 0.06 19.94 19.68
CA PRO A 518 -0.87 19.72 18.55
C PRO A 518 -1.91 20.82 18.37
N GLN A 519 -2.32 21.50 19.44
CA GLN A 519 -3.35 22.54 19.38
C GLN A 519 -2.83 23.86 18.79
N ASP A 520 -1.51 24.08 18.84
CA ASP A 520 -0.85 25.34 18.50
C ASP A 520 -0.16 25.29 17.12
N ILE A 521 0.08 24.08 16.59
CA ILE A 521 0.85 23.89 15.36
C ILE A 521 0.29 24.66 14.15
N VAL A 522 -1.04 24.74 14.01
CA VAL A 522 -1.69 25.42 12.88
C VAL A 522 -1.41 26.92 12.93
N ASN A 523 -1.51 27.52 14.11
CA ASN A 523 -1.26 28.95 14.32
C ASN A 523 0.21 29.30 14.03
N VAL A 524 1.13 28.41 14.42
CA VAL A 524 2.57 28.60 14.20
C VAL A 524 2.95 28.48 12.72
N ILE A 525 2.29 27.62 11.94
CA ILE A 525 2.60 27.44 10.51
C ILE A 525 1.82 28.40 9.61
N LEU A 526 0.76 29.05 10.09
CA LEU A 526 -0.06 29.95 9.28
C LEU A 526 0.76 31.08 8.61
N PRO A 527 1.68 31.80 9.30
CA PRO A 527 2.51 32.82 8.65
C PRO A 527 3.43 32.26 7.57
N LEU A 528 3.84 30.99 7.70
CA LEU A 528 4.63 30.29 6.68
C LEU A 528 3.77 29.96 5.45
N LEU A 529 2.54 29.48 5.66
CA LEU A 529 1.58 29.22 4.59
C LEU A 529 1.22 30.49 3.81
N ASP A 530 1.11 31.63 4.52
CA ASP A 530 0.93 32.95 3.89
C ASP A 530 2.18 33.35 3.09
N ALA A 531 3.39 33.12 3.62
CA ALA A 531 4.62 33.46 2.93
C ALA A 531 4.82 32.69 1.62
N VAL A 532 4.41 31.41 1.56
CA VAL A 532 4.39 30.61 0.32
C VAL A 532 3.12 30.77 -0.51
N GLN A 533 2.21 31.66 -0.11
CA GLN A 533 0.91 31.91 -0.76
C GLN A 533 0.04 30.65 -0.95
N LEU A 534 0.06 29.77 0.04
CA LEU A 534 -0.72 28.52 0.06
C LEU A 534 -2.04 28.68 0.86
N SER A 535 -2.14 29.66 1.76
CA SER A 535 -3.31 29.84 2.62
C SER A 535 -4.62 30.04 1.86
N ASN A 536 -4.62 30.85 0.80
CA ASN A 536 -5.84 31.07 0.02
C ASN A 536 -6.28 29.78 -0.70
N GLU A 537 -5.34 29.01 -1.25
CA GLU A 537 -5.63 27.71 -1.87
C GLU A 537 -6.18 26.71 -0.85
N LEU A 538 -5.67 26.74 0.39
CA LEU A 538 -6.21 25.92 1.49
C LEU A 538 -7.61 26.37 1.91
N VAL A 539 -7.89 27.68 1.92
CA VAL A 539 -9.24 28.18 2.15
C VAL A 539 -10.19 27.71 1.06
N GLU A 540 -9.79 27.75 -0.22
CA GLU A 540 -10.61 27.22 -1.33
C GLU A 540 -10.87 25.71 -1.18
N LEU A 541 -9.87 24.92 -0.76
CA LEU A 541 -10.07 23.51 -0.45
C LEU A 541 -11.01 23.31 0.74
N GLY A 542 -10.89 24.13 1.79
CA GLY A 542 -11.76 24.12 2.96
C GLY A 542 -13.20 24.48 2.61
N LEU A 543 -13.39 25.50 1.77
CA LEU A 543 -14.68 25.95 1.24
C LEU A 543 -15.40 24.85 0.44
N ARG A 544 -14.66 24.04 -0.32
CA ARG A 544 -15.19 22.89 -1.06
C ARG A 544 -15.40 21.64 -0.20
N SER A 545 -14.88 21.64 1.03
CA SER A 545 -14.96 20.51 1.94
C SER A 545 -16.29 20.50 2.70
N ARG A 546 -16.67 19.31 3.17
CA ARG A 546 -17.84 19.10 4.04
C ARG A 546 -17.33 18.79 5.45
N THR A 547 -18.04 19.23 6.47
CA THR A 547 -17.68 18.94 7.87
C THR A 547 -18.92 18.64 8.72
N THR A 548 -18.69 18.02 9.87
CA THR A 548 -19.70 17.79 10.89
C THR A 548 -19.43 18.70 12.08
N ALA A 549 -20.49 19.03 12.83
CA ALA A 549 -20.38 19.89 14.01
C ALA A 549 -19.41 19.35 15.09
N SER A 550 -19.18 18.04 15.13
CA SER A 550 -18.24 17.42 16.08
C SER A 550 -16.76 17.66 15.76
N HIS A 551 -16.42 17.88 14.48
CA HIS A 551 -15.02 18.07 14.07
C HIS A 551 -14.62 19.54 14.09
N HIS A 552 -15.53 20.45 13.74
CA HIS A 552 -15.28 21.89 13.70
C HIS A 552 -16.47 22.68 14.29
N PRO A 553 -16.65 22.70 15.62
CA PRO A 553 -17.82 23.30 16.27
C PRO A 553 -17.94 24.81 16.01
N LYS A 554 -16.81 25.53 16.02
CA LYS A 554 -16.76 26.98 15.73
C LYS A 554 -17.33 27.33 14.36
N ILE A 555 -17.06 26.51 13.35
CA ILE A 555 -17.60 26.73 12.00
C ILE A 555 -19.11 26.53 12.02
N SER A 556 -19.61 25.45 12.60
CA SER A 556 -21.07 25.19 12.65
C SER A 556 -21.84 26.27 13.43
N GLU A 557 -21.26 26.81 14.49
CA GLU A 557 -21.86 27.87 15.29
C GLU A 557 -21.77 29.25 14.61
N GLY A 558 -20.66 29.55 13.96
CA GLY A 558 -20.40 30.87 13.35
C GLY A 558 -20.91 31.04 11.92
N ILE A 559 -21.27 29.96 11.22
CA ILE A 559 -21.65 30.04 9.80
C ILE A 559 -22.87 30.94 9.55
N VAL A 560 -23.83 30.99 10.47
CA VAL A 560 -25.04 31.82 10.34
C VAL A 560 -24.66 33.30 10.39
N ALA A 561 -23.71 33.67 11.25
CA ALA A 561 -23.16 35.03 11.31
C ALA A 561 -22.40 35.38 10.01
N VAL A 562 -21.60 34.44 9.48
CA VAL A 562 -20.90 34.60 8.19
C VAL A 562 -21.90 34.83 7.05
N ARG A 563 -22.97 34.05 6.97
CA ARG A 563 -24.02 34.22 5.93
C ARG A 563 -24.65 35.60 5.99
N LYS A 564 -24.99 36.07 7.19
CA LYS A 564 -25.58 37.39 7.39
C LYS A 564 -24.64 38.51 6.95
N ALA A 565 -23.39 38.48 7.42
CA ALA A 565 -22.37 39.46 7.05
C ALA A 565 -22.06 39.41 5.54
N PHE A 566 -22.05 38.22 4.93
CA PHE A 566 -21.90 38.04 3.49
C PHE A 566 -23.04 38.72 2.72
N ARG A 567 -24.30 38.53 3.13
CA ARG A 567 -25.46 39.20 2.50
C ARG A 567 -25.41 40.72 2.66
N GLU A 568 -25.04 41.22 3.84
CA GLU A 568 -24.86 42.66 4.07
C GLU A 568 -23.77 43.25 3.17
N ARG A 569 -22.67 42.51 2.95
CA ARG A 569 -21.58 42.94 2.06
C ARG A 569 -22.03 42.98 0.61
N LEU A 570 -22.74 41.96 0.13
CA LEU A 570 -23.30 41.96 -1.23
C LEU A 570 -24.19 43.17 -1.49
N ALA A 571 -25.06 43.51 -0.53
CA ALA A 571 -25.93 44.68 -0.64
C ALA A 571 -25.15 45.99 -0.67
N SER A 572 -24.08 46.10 0.13
CA SER A 572 -23.24 47.32 0.15
C SER A 572 -22.44 47.53 -1.14
N GLU A 573 -22.09 46.46 -1.85
CA GLU A 573 -21.33 46.48 -3.10
C GLU A 573 -22.22 46.44 -4.35
N ASN A 574 -23.55 46.47 -4.20
CA ASN A 574 -24.56 46.31 -5.27
C ASN A 574 -24.43 44.98 -6.04
N LEU A 575 -24.07 43.90 -5.34
CA LEU A 575 -23.89 42.55 -5.90
C LEU A 575 -25.02 41.59 -5.50
N ASP A 576 -26.17 42.10 -5.05
CA ASP A 576 -27.30 41.27 -4.61
C ASP A 576 -27.86 40.35 -5.71
N GLU A 577 -27.79 40.80 -6.97
CA GLU A 577 -28.27 40.04 -8.13
C GLU A 577 -27.28 38.95 -8.58
N VAL A 578 -26.04 38.98 -8.07
CA VAL A 578 -24.97 38.05 -8.43
C VAL A 578 -25.15 36.70 -7.74
N VAL A 579 -25.75 36.65 -6.55
CA VAL A 579 -26.02 35.41 -5.82
C VAL A 579 -27.51 35.22 -5.61
N VAL A 580 -28.12 34.40 -6.47
CA VAL A 580 -29.54 34.06 -6.42
C VAL A 580 -29.81 33.14 -5.22
N PRO A 581 -30.51 33.61 -4.16
CA PRO A 581 -30.76 32.83 -2.95
C PRO A 581 -31.74 31.68 -3.18
N PHE A 582 -31.58 30.60 -2.42
CA PHE A 582 -32.62 29.57 -2.28
C PHE A 582 -33.78 30.12 -1.45
N LYS A 583 -34.99 30.12 -2.02
CA LYS A 583 -36.24 30.49 -1.35
C LYS A 583 -37.24 29.34 -1.48
N SER A 584 -37.91 28.99 -0.39
CA SER A 584 -38.74 27.77 -0.33
C SER A 584 -39.89 27.75 -1.35
N GLY A 585 -40.51 28.90 -1.61
CA GLY A 585 -41.63 29.05 -2.54
C GLY A 585 -41.26 29.56 -3.94
N VAL A 586 -39.98 29.67 -4.29
CA VAL A 586 -39.53 30.20 -5.60
C VAL A 586 -38.55 29.23 -6.25
N TYR A 587 -38.65 29.07 -7.57
CA TYR A 587 -37.67 28.33 -8.34
C TYR A 587 -36.40 29.16 -8.48
N ASN A 588 -35.23 28.60 -8.17
CA ASN A 588 -33.94 29.25 -8.40
C ASN A 588 -33.46 28.89 -9.83
N PRO A 589 -33.45 29.85 -10.78
CA PRO A 589 -33.09 29.58 -12.17
C PRO A 589 -31.62 29.17 -12.36
N GLU A 590 -30.74 29.51 -11.41
CA GLU A 590 -29.30 29.23 -11.44
C GLU A 590 -28.95 27.90 -10.75
N ALA A 591 -29.94 27.23 -10.16
CA ALA A 591 -29.78 25.93 -9.54
C ALA A 591 -30.30 24.82 -10.46
N THR A 592 -29.78 23.61 -10.26
CA THR A 592 -30.23 22.47 -11.05
C THR A 592 -31.70 22.15 -10.76
N VAL A 593 -32.37 21.45 -11.69
CA VAL A 593 -33.73 20.94 -11.45
C VAL A 593 -33.77 20.05 -10.20
N SER A 594 -32.75 19.22 -9.96
CA SER A 594 -32.66 18.41 -8.74
C SER A 594 -32.51 19.23 -7.47
N GLU A 595 -31.68 20.28 -7.47
CA GLU A 595 -31.53 21.18 -6.32
C GLU A 595 -32.84 21.90 -6.00
N ASN A 596 -33.57 22.30 -7.05
CA ASN A 596 -34.92 22.83 -6.92
C ASN A 596 -35.94 21.77 -6.47
N LEU A 597 -35.82 20.50 -6.83
CA LEU A 597 -36.77 19.47 -6.37
C LEU A 597 -36.53 19.07 -4.91
N LEU A 598 -35.26 18.90 -4.53
CA LEU A 598 -34.86 18.44 -3.21
C LEU A 598 -34.90 19.55 -2.17
N PHE A 599 -34.62 20.80 -2.58
CA PHE A 599 -34.49 21.97 -1.70
C PHE A 599 -33.63 21.70 -0.44
N GLY A 600 -32.54 20.96 -0.66
CA GLY A 600 -31.62 20.52 0.38
C GLY A 600 -30.44 19.78 -0.23
N ALA A 601 -29.41 19.56 0.58
CA ALA A 601 -28.24 18.81 0.18
C ALA A 601 -28.40 17.31 0.50
N ALA A 602 -28.01 16.45 -0.44
CA ALA A 602 -28.10 15.01 -0.28
C ALA A 602 -26.97 14.48 0.63
N THR A 603 -27.30 13.65 1.62
CA THR A 603 -26.36 13.05 2.58
C THR A 603 -25.76 11.72 2.10
N GLY A 604 -26.15 11.21 0.93
CA GLY A 604 -25.69 9.92 0.40
C GLY A 604 -26.03 9.67 -1.09
N PRO A 605 -25.63 8.52 -1.65
CA PRO A 605 -25.75 8.22 -3.08
C PRO A 605 -27.19 7.90 -3.54
N LEU A 606 -28.10 7.66 -2.59
CA LEU A 606 -29.51 7.32 -2.86
C LEU A 606 -30.26 8.39 -3.67
N LEU A 607 -29.72 9.62 -3.73
CA LEU A 607 -30.31 10.77 -4.39
C LEU A 607 -29.42 11.33 -5.51
N ASP A 608 -28.48 10.55 -6.04
CA ASP A 608 -27.83 10.91 -7.31
C ASP A 608 -28.86 10.96 -8.47
N SER A 609 -28.56 11.68 -9.55
CA SER A 609 -29.50 11.90 -10.66
C SER A 609 -30.03 10.60 -11.27
N SER A 610 -29.22 9.55 -11.31
CA SER A 610 -29.58 8.25 -11.91
C SER A 610 -30.40 7.38 -10.96
N SER A 611 -30.18 7.51 -9.66
CA SER A 611 -30.88 6.83 -8.58
C SER A 611 -32.24 7.47 -8.33
N LEU A 612 -32.31 8.82 -8.36
CA LEU A 612 -33.55 9.58 -8.29
C LEU A 612 -34.47 9.23 -9.48
N ALA A 613 -33.92 9.08 -10.69
CA ALA A 613 -34.65 8.65 -11.89
C ALA A 613 -35.30 7.26 -11.77
N LYS A 614 -34.74 6.38 -10.92
CA LYS A 614 -35.22 4.99 -10.70
C LYS A 614 -36.07 4.85 -9.45
N ASP A 615 -36.12 5.88 -8.62
CA ASP A 615 -36.73 5.79 -7.30
C ASP A 615 -38.26 5.69 -7.43
N ALA A 616 -38.83 4.57 -6.96
CA ALA A 616 -40.26 4.31 -7.11
C ALA A 616 -41.14 5.35 -6.41
N TYR A 617 -40.69 5.92 -5.29
CA TYR A 617 -41.44 6.97 -4.59
C TYR A 617 -41.37 8.27 -5.39
N PHE A 618 -40.18 8.68 -5.84
CA PHE A 618 -40.03 9.85 -6.70
C PHE A 618 -40.89 9.74 -7.97
N LEU A 619 -40.86 8.61 -8.66
CA LEU A 619 -41.67 8.38 -9.87
C LEU A 619 -43.17 8.47 -9.58
N SER A 620 -43.64 7.95 -8.44
CA SER A 620 -45.05 8.08 -8.04
C SER A 620 -45.45 9.53 -7.77
N VAL A 621 -44.56 10.33 -7.16
CA VAL A 621 -44.79 11.76 -6.92
C VAL A 621 -44.78 12.52 -8.25
N LEU A 622 -43.86 12.21 -9.16
CA LEU A 622 -43.78 12.80 -10.50
C LEU A 622 -45.05 12.54 -11.32
N GLU A 623 -45.58 11.31 -11.23
CA GLU A 623 -46.83 10.91 -11.89
C GLU A 623 -48.04 11.60 -11.29
N SER A 624 -48.18 11.60 -9.95
CA SER A 624 -49.27 12.30 -9.26
C SER A 624 -49.25 13.83 -9.47
N SER A 625 -48.08 14.42 -9.73
CA SER A 625 -47.90 15.85 -10.04
C SER A 625 -48.16 16.17 -11.52
N GLY A 626 -48.43 15.15 -12.35
CA GLY A 626 -48.65 15.27 -13.79
C GLY A 626 -47.43 15.74 -14.57
N LEU A 627 -46.22 15.61 -14.01
CA LEU A 627 -44.97 16.12 -14.59
C LEU A 627 -44.20 15.07 -15.39
N THR A 628 -44.62 13.80 -15.38
CA THR A 628 -43.95 12.70 -16.09
C THR A 628 -43.74 12.98 -17.58
N GLU A 629 -44.81 13.37 -18.29
CA GLU A 629 -44.72 13.71 -19.72
C GLU A 629 -43.92 14.99 -19.97
N THR A 630 -43.94 15.95 -19.03
CA THR A 630 -43.15 17.19 -19.12
C THR A 630 -41.66 16.90 -18.99
N PHE A 631 -41.25 16.13 -17.98
CA PHE A 631 -39.86 15.72 -17.77
C PHE A 631 -39.37 14.79 -18.90
N TYR A 632 -40.25 13.93 -19.42
CA TYR A 632 -39.93 13.09 -20.57
C TYR A 632 -39.59 13.93 -21.81
N LYS A 633 -40.46 14.89 -22.19
CA LYS A 633 -40.22 15.79 -23.33
C LYS A 633 -38.95 16.62 -23.13
N MET A 634 -38.79 17.18 -21.92
CA MET A 634 -37.58 17.93 -21.58
C MET A 634 -36.31 17.09 -21.74
N GLY A 635 -36.29 15.85 -21.24
CA GLY A 635 -35.13 14.97 -21.38
C GLY A 635 -34.82 14.59 -22.83
N LEU A 636 -35.85 14.40 -23.67
CA LEU A 636 -35.66 14.16 -25.11
C LEU A 636 -35.09 15.39 -25.81
N GLU A 637 -35.64 16.57 -25.54
CA GLU A 637 -35.20 17.83 -26.14
C GLU A 637 -33.78 18.21 -25.72
N ILE A 638 -33.41 17.95 -24.45
CA ILE A 638 -32.01 18.07 -23.99
C ILE A 638 -31.12 17.11 -24.79
N ALA A 639 -31.51 15.84 -24.92
CA ALA A 639 -30.72 14.86 -25.67
C ALA A 639 -30.58 15.24 -27.15
N GLU A 640 -31.66 15.70 -27.80
CA GLU A 640 -31.66 16.14 -29.21
C GLU A 640 -30.71 17.31 -29.41
N ASN A 641 -30.85 18.38 -28.62
CA ASN A 641 -30.00 19.56 -28.72
C ASN A 641 -28.52 19.22 -28.48
N VAL A 642 -28.20 18.38 -27.50
CA VAL A 642 -26.81 17.99 -27.20
C VAL A 642 -26.25 17.10 -28.31
N VAL A 643 -27.01 16.12 -28.80
CA VAL A 643 -26.57 15.26 -29.91
C VAL A 643 -26.38 16.06 -31.20
N GLU A 644 -27.19 17.09 -31.43
CA GLU A 644 -27.08 17.96 -32.60
C GLU A 644 -25.87 18.90 -32.49
N LEU A 645 -25.73 19.62 -31.37
CA LEU A 645 -24.64 20.58 -31.14
C LEU A 645 -23.25 19.94 -31.13
N PHE A 646 -23.16 18.68 -30.69
CA PHE A 646 -21.88 17.99 -30.48
C PHE A 646 -21.58 16.87 -31.49
N ARG A 647 -22.40 16.72 -32.54
CA ARG A 647 -22.27 15.63 -33.53
C ARG A 647 -20.90 15.56 -34.20
N ASP A 648 -20.33 16.72 -34.53
CA ASP A 648 -19.11 16.85 -35.33
C ASP A 648 -17.90 17.29 -34.50
N LEU A 649 -18.01 17.31 -33.17
CA LEU A 649 -16.93 17.70 -32.28
C LEU A 649 -16.04 16.50 -31.90
N PRO A 650 -14.71 16.68 -31.83
CA PRO A 650 -13.82 15.64 -31.34
C PRO A 650 -14.09 15.33 -29.86
N PRO A 651 -13.90 14.08 -29.38
CA PRO A 651 -14.21 13.68 -28.01
C PRO A 651 -13.54 14.55 -26.92
N ASP A 652 -12.35 15.07 -27.20
CA ASP A 652 -11.57 15.88 -26.26
C ASP A 652 -11.90 17.39 -26.32
N HIS A 653 -12.93 17.77 -27.07
CA HIS A 653 -13.30 19.17 -27.21
C HIS A 653 -13.65 19.79 -25.84
N PRO A 654 -13.10 20.96 -25.47
CA PRO A 654 -13.32 21.59 -24.16
C PRO A 654 -14.80 21.76 -23.76
N PHE A 655 -15.70 21.88 -24.74
CA PHE A 655 -17.14 21.98 -24.47
C PHE A 655 -17.75 20.74 -23.80
N PHE A 656 -17.19 19.54 -23.98
CA PHE A 656 -17.66 18.35 -23.25
C PHE A 656 -17.35 18.43 -21.75
N GLN A 657 -16.33 19.21 -21.35
CA GLN A 657 -16.02 19.42 -19.93
C GLN A 657 -17.05 20.30 -19.22
N ASN A 658 -17.85 21.06 -20.00
CA ASN A 658 -18.88 21.97 -19.48
C ASN A 658 -20.28 21.33 -19.45
N LEU A 659 -20.43 20.07 -19.87
CA LEU A 659 -21.69 19.33 -19.84
C LEU A 659 -21.77 18.43 -18.59
N PRO A 660 -22.63 18.73 -17.60
CA PRO A 660 -22.71 17.96 -16.37
C PRO A 660 -23.45 16.62 -16.52
N PHE A 661 -24.07 16.36 -17.68
CA PHE A 661 -25.04 15.27 -17.85
C PHE A 661 -24.80 14.31 -19.03
N MET A 662 -23.76 14.56 -19.84
CA MET A 662 -23.41 13.67 -20.95
C MET A 662 -21.92 13.77 -21.28
N THR A 663 -21.24 12.63 -21.34
CA THR A 663 -19.85 12.55 -21.83
C THR A 663 -19.81 12.26 -23.33
N SER A 664 -18.67 12.55 -23.98
CA SER A 664 -18.44 12.26 -25.40
C SER A 664 -18.72 10.79 -25.76
N ASP A 665 -18.33 9.87 -24.87
CA ASP A 665 -18.51 8.42 -25.07
C ASP A 665 -19.97 7.98 -25.02
N GLN A 666 -20.84 8.78 -24.40
CA GLN A 666 -22.27 8.50 -24.27
C GLN A 666 -23.09 9.00 -25.46
N LEU A 667 -22.55 9.88 -26.31
CA LEU A 667 -23.26 10.45 -27.46
C LEU A 667 -23.85 9.38 -28.41
N PRO A 668 -23.12 8.32 -28.80
CA PRO A 668 -23.69 7.28 -29.67
C PRO A 668 -24.86 6.54 -29.03
N GLU A 669 -24.83 6.36 -27.70
CA GLU A 669 -25.90 5.71 -26.96
C GLU A 669 -27.16 6.57 -26.95
N TYR A 670 -27.02 7.89 -26.74
CA TYR A 670 -28.13 8.84 -26.78
C TYR A 670 -28.68 9.03 -28.20
N GLN A 671 -27.83 9.01 -29.24
CA GLN A 671 -28.30 8.96 -30.65
C GLN A 671 -29.18 7.74 -30.91
N ALA A 672 -28.77 6.56 -30.43
CA ALA A 672 -29.56 5.34 -30.58
C ALA A 672 -30.85 5.40 -29.75
N LEU A 673 -30.80 5.99 -28.55
CA LEU A 673 -31.97 6.19 -27.70
C LEU A 673 -33.00 7.09 -28.38
N LEU A 674 -32.60 8.24 -28.93
CA LEU A 674 -33.48 9.17 -29.64
C LEU A 674 -34.21 8.48 -30.80
N LYS A 675 -33.50 7.66 -31.59
CA LYS A 675 -34.11 6.83 -32.65
C LYS A 675 -35.15 5.84 -32.12
N ARG A 676 -34.91 5.25 -30.94
CA ARG A 676 -35.85 4.29 -30.31
C ARG A 676 -37.07 4.98 -29.68
N ALA A 677 -36.89 6.22 -29.21
CA ALA A 677 -37.90 7.02 -28.52
C ALA A 677 -38.78 7.83 -29.48
N GLN A 678 -38.34 8.01 -30.73
CA GLN A 678 -39.08 8.76 -31.74
C GLN A 678 -40.53 8.26 -31.90
N GLY A 679 -41.50 9.14 -31.66
CA GLY A 679 -42.92 8.85 -31.77
C GLY A 679 -43.52 7.95 -30.67
N LYS A 680 -42.77 7.64 -29.60
CA LYS A 680 -43.24 6.83 -28.47
C LYS A 680 -43.54 7.70 -27.25
N SER A 681 -44.59 7.34 -26.51
CA SER A 681 -44.91 7.90 -25.20
C SER A 681 -43.99 7.35 -24.11
N PHE A 682 -43.89 8.03 -22.97
CA PHE A 682 -43.05 7.61 -21.84
C PHE A 682 -43.29 6.13 -21.42
N PRO A 683 -44.54 5.63 -21.32
CA PRO A 683 -44.81 4.23 -20.98
C PRO A 683 -44.44 3.20 -22.06
N ALA A 684 -44.14 3.62 -23.29
CA ALA A 684 -43.76 2.71 -24.37
C ALA A 684 -42.25 2.45 -24.44
N LEU A 685 -41.45 3.16 -23.63
CA LEU A 685 -40.01 2.97 -23.52
C LEU A 685 -39.63 1.85 -22.54
N THR A 686 -38.45 1.27 -22.75
CA THR A 686 -37.83 0.37 -21.78
C THR A 686 -37.51 1.12 -20.48
N GLU A 687 -37.50 0.43 -19.34
CA GLU A 687 -37.18 1.03 -18.04
C GLU A 687 -35.80 1.72 -18.04
N ALA A 688 -34.82 1.12 -18.74
CA ALA A 688 -33.48 1.68 -18.91
C ALA A 688 -33.49 2.99 -19.73
N ASP A 689 -34.24 3.05 -20.83
CA ASP A 689 -34.36 4.27 -21.64
C ASP A 689 -35.11 5.36 -20.87
N ARG A 690 -36.21 5.04 -20.17
CA ARG A 690 -36.95 6.00 -19.32
C ARG A 690 -36.06 6.65 -18.28
N THR A 691 -35.29 5.81 -17.58
CA THR A 691 -34.32 6.28 -16.58
C THR A 691 -33.31 7.25 -17.18
N ARG A 692 -32.72 6.90 -18.33
CA ARG A 692 -31.71 7.73 -18.99
C ARG A 692 -32.25 9.08 -19.45
N VAL A 693 -33.48 9.11 -19.97
CA VAL A 693 -34.14 10.35 -20.40
C VAL A 693 -34.45 11.24 -19.19
N LEU A 694 -35.03 10.67 -18.13
CA LEU A 694 -35.30 11.43 -16.90
C LEU A 694 -34.01 11.92 -16.25
N ALA A 695 -32.95 11.12 -16.23
CA ALA A 695 -31.69 11.50 -15.60
C ALA A 695 -31.06 12.77 -16.20
N LEU A 696 -31.28 13.04 -17.49
CA LEU A 696 -30.80 14.27 -18.16
C LEU A 696 -31.43 15.54 -17.61
N THR A 697 -32.65 15.45 -17.08
CA THR A 697 -33.40 16.61 -16.59
C THR A 697 -32.85 17.18 -15.30
N PHE A 698 -32.35 16.33 -14.39
CA PHE A 698 -31.98 16.69 -13.04
C PHE A 698 -30.81 17.69 -12.92
N PRO A 699 -29.68 17.49 -13.62
CA PRO A 699 -28.56 18.43 -13.61
C PRO A 699 -28.75 19.65 -14.54
N TYR A 700 -29.90 19.78 -15.20
CA TYR A 700 -30.16 20.85 -16.14
C TYR A 700 -30.31 22.22 -15.45
N VAL A 701 -29.74 23.25 -16.08
CA VAL A 701 -29.77 24.68 -15.66
C VAL A 701 -30.02 25.54 -16.89
N GLU A 702 -31.16 26.22 -16.98
CA GLU A 702 -31.57 26.94 -18.21
C GLU A 702 -30.60 28.09 -18.58
N PRO A 703 -30.19 29.00 -17.68
CA PRO A 703 -29.26 30.08 -18.02
C PRO A 703 -27.92 29.62 -18.60
N GLN A 704 -27.46 28.43 -18.20
CA GLN A 704 -26.20 27.81 -18.62
C GLN A 704 -26.34 27.10 -19.97
N HIS A 705 -27.40 26.32 -20.18
CA HIS A 705 -27.53 25.43 -21.35
C HIS A 705 -28.40 26.02 -22.47
N ARG A 706 -29.39 26.86 -22.13
CA ARG A 706 -30.22 27.66 -23.05
C ARG A 706 -30.93 26.83 -24.12
N PHE A 707 -31.59 25.74 -23.73
CA PHE A 707 -32.37 24.90 -24.65
C PHE A 707 -33.84 25.29 -24.73
N GLY A 708 -34.30 26.21 -23.88
CA GLY A 708 -35.68 26.70 -23.88
C GLY A 708 -36.68 25.69 -23.30
N VAL A 709 -36.21 24.71 -22.54
CA VAL A 709 -37.04 23.60 -22.05
C VAL A 709 -37.71 23.89 -20.71
N LEU A 710 -37.24 24.90 -19.96
CA LEU A 710 -37.85 25.34 -18.70
C LEU A 710 -38.63 26.64 -18.87
N THR A 711 -39.96 26.54 -18.95
CA THR A 711 -40.85 27.72 -18.92
C THR A 711 -41.22 28.11 -17.47
N PRO A 712 -41.66 29.35 -17.20
CA PRO A 712 -42.10 29.78 -15.87
C PRO A 712 -43.19 28.88 -15.27
N GLU A 713 -44.09 28.34 -16.10
CA GLU A 713 -45.14 27.41 -15.68
C GLU A 713 -44.55 26.06 -15.22
N ILE A 714 -43.55 25.54 -15.95
CA ILE A 714 -42.86 24.30 -15.58
C ILE A 714 -42.09 24.51 -14.26
N MET A 715 -41.39 25.64 -14.12
CA MET A 715 -40.67 26.00 -12.91
C MET A 715 -41.60 26.06 -11.68
N ALA A 716 -42.78 26.69 -11.81
CA ALA A 716 -43.77 26.74 -10.73
C ALA A 716 -44.27 25.34 -10.35
N ARG A 717 -44.58 24.49 -11.34
CA ARG A 717 -45.01 23.10 -11.08
C ARG A 717 -43.93 22.25 -10.42
N ILE A 718 -42.65 22.50 -10.71
CA ILE A 718 -41.52 21.84 -10.03
C ILE A 718 -41.48 22.23 -8.55
N VAL A 719 -41.76 23.50 -8.22
CA VAL A 719 -41.87 23.96 -6.81
C VAL A 719 -43.07 23.32 -6.12
N ASP A 720 -44.22 23.18 -6.78
CA ASP A 720 -45.37 22.48 -6.22
C ASP A 720 -45.07 20.99 -5.96
N MET A 721 -44.40 20.34 -6.91
CA MET A 721 -43.96 18.94 -6.78
C MET A 721 -42.98 18.76 -5.62
N ARG A 722 -42.04 19.69 -5.41
CA ARG A 722 -41.12 19.69 -4.26
C ARG A 722 -41.89 19.58 -2.94
N HIS A 723 -42.96 20.37 -2.77
CA HIS A 723 -43.78 20.32 -1.55
C HIS A 723 -44.52 18.99 -1.37
N ALA A 724 -44.95 18.34 -2.46
CA ALA A 724 -45.52 17.01 -2.41
C ALA A 724 -44.47 15.94 -2.07
N PHE A 725 -43.29 16.03 -2.69
CA PHE A 725 -42.19 15.09 -2.51
C PHE A 725 -41.63 15.08 -1.08
N LEU A 726 -41.50 16.24 -0.45
CA LEU A 726 -40.94 16.36 0.90
C LEU A 726 -41.94 16.03 2.02
N ARG A 727 -43.25 16.02 1.73
CA ARG A 727 -44.31 15.85 2.75
C ARG A 727 -44.37 14.44 3.31
N ASP A 728 -44.35 13.44 2.43
CA ASP A 728 -44.61 12.03 2.77
C ASP A 728 -43.38 11.15 2.48
N LEU A 729 -42.18 11.66 2.78
CA LEU A 729 -40.93 10.95 2.54
C LEU A 729 -40.94 9.57 3.21
N PRO A 730 -40.72 8.47 2.47
CA PRO A 730 -40.69 7.13 3.05
C PRO A 730 -39.50 6.99 4.00
N ASP A 731 -39.60 6.10 5.00
CA ASP A 731 -38.59 5.95 6.05
C ASP A 731 -37.16 5.73 5.53
N ARG A 732 -37.00 5.08 4.37
CA ARG A 732 -35.70 4.87 3.70
C ARG A 732 -35.06 6.15 3.13
N LEU A 733 -35.84 7.20 2.87
CA LEU A 733 -35.38 8.49 2.36
C LEU A 733 -35.34 9.56 3.47
N LYS A 734 -35.92 9.30 4.65
CA LYS A 734 -35.80 10.18 5.81
C LYS A 734 -34.34 10.26 6.25
N GLY A 735 -33.81 11.47 6.37
CA GLY A 735 -32.39 11.72 6.69
C GLY A 735 -31.45 11.67 5.47
N SER A 736 -31.96 11.35 4.27
CA SER A 736 -31.18 11.38 3.02
C SER A 736 -31.04 12.80 2.44
N ILE A 737 -31.86 13.75 2.91
CA ILE A 737 -31.86 15.17 2.53
C ILE A 737 -31.73 16.00 3.79
N GLU A 738 -30.76 16.90 3.80
CA GLU A 738 -30.66 17.96 4.80
C GLU A 738 -31.18 19.26 4.18
N PRO A 739 -32.32 19.81 4.65
CA PRO A 739 -32.96 20.95 4.00
C PRO A 739 -32.08 22.20 4.06
N TYR A 740 -32.22 23.08 3.07
CA TYR A 740 -31.61 24.40 3.13
C TYR A 740 -32.37 25.28 4.12
N ASP A 741 -31.70 25.63 5.22
CA ASP A 741 -32.25 26.46 6.30
C ASP A 741 -31.29 27.64 6.56
N PRO A 742 -31.73 28.90 6.39
CA PRO A 742 -30.93 30.09 6.68
C PRO A 742 -30.33 30.13 8.09
N GLU A 743 -31.04 29.56 9.06
CA GLU A 743 -30.70 29.64 10.49
C GLU A 743 -29.89 28.43 10.98
N ARG A 744 -29.58 27.46 10.12
CA ARG A 744 -28.85 26.23 10.52
C ARG A 744 -27.70 25.88 9.58
N TYR A 745 -26.63 25.35 10.15
CA TYR A 745 -25.56 24.72 9.38
C TYR A 745 -26.08 23.46 8.69
N ASN A 746 -25.75 23.28 7.41
CA ASN A 746 -26.08 22.10 6.63
C ASN A 746 -24.83 21.21 6.49
N THR A 747 -24.81 20.07 7.17
CA THR A 747 -23.65 19.15 7.19
C THR A 747 -23.43 18.41 5.86
N ALA A 748 -24.48 18.25 5.05
CA ALA A 748 -24.42 17.60 3.75
C ALA A 748 -23.86 18.51 2.64
N ALA A 749 -23.93 19.83 2.82
CA ALA A 749 -23.45 20.83 1.87
C ALA A 749 -21.98 21.20 2.09
N SER A 750 -21.32 21.71 1.05
CA SER A 750 -19.98 22.29 1.20
C SER A 750 -20.01 23.53 2.10
N LEU A 751 -18.87 23.94 2.65
CA LEU A 751 -18.82 25.17 3.44
C LEU A 751 -19.18 26.41 2.58
N LEU A 752 -18.77 26.44 1.31
CA LEU A 752 -19.18 27.50 0.38
C LEU A 752 -20.68 27.53 0.16
N ASP A 753 -21.31 26.38 -0.12
CA ASP A 753 -22.77 26.28 -0.28
C ASP A 753 -23.51 26.72 0.98
N ASN A 754 -22.95 26.40 2.15
CA ASN A 754 -23.44 26.90 3.42
C ASN A 754 -23.37 28.42 3.49
N VAL A 755 -22.29 29.08 3.08
CA VAL A 755 -22.21 30.56 3.11
C VAL A 755 -23.17 31.19 2.11
N LEU A 756 -23.23 30.66 0.88
CA LEU A 756 -24.02 31.25 -0.19
C LEU A 756 -25.53 31.06 0.03
N LEU A 757 -25.96 29.85 0.45
CA LEU A 757 -27.36 29.40 0.41
C LEU A 757 -28.08 29.85 -0.87
N GLY A 758 -27.41 29.60 -1.99
CA GLY A 758 -27.82 30.07 -3.31
C GLY A 758 -26.83 29.64 -4.38
N ARG A 759 -27.00 30.18 -5.58
CA ARG A 759 -26.14 29.93 -6.74
C ARG A 759 -25.69 31.26 -7.33
N ILE A 760 -24.46 31.29 -7.83
CA ILE A 760 -23.90 32.48 -8.50
C ILE A 760 -24.53 32.55 -9.89
N ALA A 761 -25.06 33.71 -10.26
CA ALA A 761 -25.74 33.92 -11.52
C ALA A 761 -24.80 33.71 -12.70
N HIS A 762 -25.22 32.92 -13.69
CA HIS A 762 -24.38 32.57 -14.84
C HIS A 762 -23.94 33.80 -15.66
N GLN A 763 -24.79 34.83 -15.72
CA GLN A 763 -24.49 36.10 -16.41
C GLN A 763 -23.32 36.87 -15.80
N HIS A 764 -22.95 36.56 -14.54
CA HIS A 764 -21.86 37.17 -13.79
C HIS A 764 -20.75 36.14 -13.48
N SER A 765 -20.52 35.17 -14.38
CA SER A 765 -19.53 34.11 -14.16
C SER A 765 -18.10 34.63 -13.89
N ASP A 766 -17.73 35.78 -14.47
CA ASP A 766 -16.47 36.48 -14.20
C ASP A 766 -16.39 37.09 -12.79
N GLU A 767 -17.53 37.30 -12.12
CA GLU A 767 -17.61 37.81 -10.75
C GLU A 767 -17.55 36.70 -9.69
N GLY A 768 -17.48 35.43 -10.09
CA GLY A 768 -17.38 34.31 -9.16
C GLY A 768 -16.14 34.39 -8.26
N ASP A 769 -15.01 34.89 -8.79
CA ASP A 769 -13.79 35.13 -8.01
C ASP A 769 -13.94 36.32 -7.05
N HIS A 770 -14.75 37.31 -7.44
CA HIS A 770 -15.12 38.43 -6.59
C HIS A 770 -15.95 37.95 -5.39
N ILE A 771 -16.97 37.11 -5.63
CA ILE A 771 -17.78 36.50 -4.58
C ILE A 771 -16.91 35.65 -3.63
N ARG A 772 -16.02 34.81 -4.17
CA ARG A 772 -15.08 34.03 -3.35
C ARG A 772 -14.18 34.94 -2.52
N ARG A 773 -13.70 36.07 -3.06
CA ARG A 773 -12.94 37.09 -2.30
C ARG A 773 -13.75 37.62 -1.12
N ILE A 774 -15.00 38.02 -1.35
CA ILE A 774 -15.88 38.51 -0.28
C ILE A 774 -16.10 37.44 0.80
N VAL A 775 -16.35 36.19 0.41
CA VAL A 775 -16.49 35.08 1.38
C VAL A 775 -15.24 34.93 2.24
N ARG A 776 -14.03 35.00 1.65
CA ARG A 776 -12.77 34.93 2.40
C ARG A 776 -12.59 36.09 3.38
N GLU A 777 -12.96 37.30 2.98
CA GLU A 777 -12.90 38.49 3.82
C GLU A 777 -13.87 38.36 5.00
N VAL A 778 -15.12 37.99 4.75
CA VAL A 778 -16.12 37.79 5.81
C VAL A 778 -15.70 36.66 6.76
N LEU A 779 -15.16 35.56 6.26
CA LEU A 779 -14.62 34.49 7.12
C LEU A 779 -13.48 34.98 8.02
N THR A 780 -12.68 35.93 7.53
CA THR A 780 -11.61 36.55 8.31
C THR A 780 -12.16 37.49 9.37
N GLU A 781 -13.13 38.34 9.00
CA GLU A 781 -13.81 39.27 9.92
C GLU A 781 -14.56 38.54 11.04
N GLN A 782 -15.12 37.36 10.76
CA GLN A 782 -15.80 36.50 11.74
C GLN A 782 -14.84 35.58 12.52
N GLY A 783 -13.53 35.66 12.29
CA GLY A 783 -12.53 34.86 13.02
C GLY A 783 -12.54 33.36 12.70
N LEU A 784 -13.08 32.95 11.54
CA LEU A 784 -13.19 31.55 11.13
C LEU A 784 -12.15 31.13 10.09
N ARG A 785 -11.33 32.05 9.58
CA ARG A 785 -10.31 31.78 8.55
C ARG A 785 -9.40 30.60 8.91
N GLU A 786 -8.93 30.53 10.15
CA GLU A 786 -7.99 29.49 10.61
C GLU A 786 -8.64 28.11 10.64
N ASP A 787 -9.87 28.00 11.14
CA ASP A 787 -10.63 26.74 11.14
C ASP A 787 -10.89 26.23 9.70
N VAL A 788 -11.13 27.14 8.75
CA VAL A 788 -11.32 26.77 7.33
C VAL A 788 -10.01 26.30 6.69
N ILE A 789 -8.88 26.91 7.04
CA ILE A 789 -7.56 26.42 6.62
C ILE A 789 -7.28 25.03 7.21
N ASP A 790 -7.64 24.81 8.47
CA ASP A 790 -7.51 23.50 9.13
C ASP A 790 -8.31 22.39 8.41
N MET A 791 -9.51 22.73 7.93
CA MET A 791 -10.30 21.87 7.04
C MET A 791 -9.58 21.62 5.70
N GLY A 792 -9.04 22.66 5.07
CA GLY A 792 -8.26 22.53 3.83
C GLY A 792 -7.04 21.62 3.99
N LEU A 793 -6.36 21.67 5.13
CA LEU A 793 -5.24 20.79 5.48
C LEU A 793 -5.65 19.32 5.62
N ALA A 794 -6.94 19.01 5.81
CA ALA A 794 -7.45 17.64 5.82
C ALA A 794 -7.67 17.07 4.41
N PHE A 795 -7.53 17.88 3.35
CA PHE A 795 -7.70 17.43 1.97
C PHE A 795 -6.73 16.28 1.61
N ASN A 796 -7.22 15.28 0.89
CA ASN A 796 -6.42 14.14 0.47
C ASN A 796 -5.68 14.45 -0.83
N ALA A 797 -4.35 14.51 -0.77
CA ALA A 797 -3.48 14.84 -1.91
C ALA A 797 -3.48 13.78 -3.03
N GLY A 798 -3.92 12.56 -2.75
CA GLY A 798 -3.80 11.41 -3.64
C GLY A 798 -2.37 10.87 -3.75
N VAL A 799 -2.19 9.76 -4.47
CA VAL A 799 -0.87 9.14 -4.69
C VAL A 799 0.04 10.11 -5.43
N GLY A 800 1.21 10.41 -4.87
CA GLY A 800 2.17 11.36 -5.46
C GLY A 800 1.68 12.80 -5.54
N GLY A 801 0.61 13.17 -4.84
CA GLY A 801 0.03 14.51 -4.93
C GLY A 801 -0.74 14.78 -6.24
N ARG A 802 -1.16 13.72 -6.97
CA ARG A 802 -1.84 13.83 -8.27
C ARG A 802 -3.17 14.58 -8.23
N ARG A 803 -3.78 14.79 -7.05
CA ARG A 803 -5.02 15.59 -6.89
C ARG A 803 -4.77 17.09 -6.71
N LEU A 804 -3.51 17.53 -6.70
CA LEU A 804 -3.12 18.92 -6.57
C LEU A 804 -2.55 19.45 -7.89
N SER A 805 -2.64 20.77 -8.10
CA SER A 805 -1.92 21.43 -9.19
C SER A 805 -0.41 21.31 -8.99
N ALA A 806 0.37 21.44 -10.07
CA ALA A 806 1.83 21.42 -9.98
C ALA A 806 2.37 22.53 -9.06
N GLY A 807 1.80 23.73 -9.16
CA GLY A 807 2.12 24.86 -8.28
C GLY A 807 1.84 24.57 -6.80
N MET A 808 0.68 24.01 -6.46
CA MET A 808 0.36 23.60 -5.08
C MET A 808 1.35 22.57 -4.54
N ARG A 809 1.71 21.56 -5.34
CA ARG A 809 2.69 20.54 -4.91
C ARG A 809 4.03 21.18 -4.54
N GLN A 810 4.49 22.12 -5.37
CA GLN A 810 5.72 22.85 -5.16
C GLN A 810 5.67 23.77 -3.92
N LYS A 811 4.57 24.51 -3.73
CA LYS A 811 4.33 25.32 -2.53
C LYS A 811 4.32 24.47 -1.25
N VAL A 812 3.62 23.33 -1.26
CA VAL A 812 3.59 22.38 -0.13
C VAL A 812 4.99 21.83 0.16
N ASN A 813 5.77 21.50 -0.87
CA ASN A 813 7.14 21.03 -0.70
C ASN A 813 8.04 22.10 -0.09
N LEU A 814 7.96 23.33 -0.57
CA LEU A 814 8.73 24.45 -0.03
C LEU A 814 8.35 24.74 1.42
N ALA A 815 7.05 24.76 1.75
CA ALA A 815 6.58 24.91 3.12
C ALA A 815 7.07 23.78 4.04
N ARG A 816 7.04 22.52 3.58
CA ARG A 816 7.59 21.35 4.30
C ARG A 816 9.10 21.50 4.56
N ALA A 817 9.85 22.07 3.63
CA ALA A 817 11.28 22.32 3.83
C ALA A 817 11.52 23.41 4.90
N LEU A 818 10.69 24.45 4.91
CA LEU A 818 10.84 25.61 5.79
C LEU A 818 10.36 25.38 7.23
N ILE A 819 9.34 24.51 7.43
CA ILE A 819 8.74 24.27 8.75
C ILE A 819 9.76 23.78 9.80
N LYS A 820 10.83 23.13 9.36
CA LYS A 820 11.90 22.59 10.23
C LYS A 820 12.82 23.66 10.82
N ARG A 821 12.80 24.90 10.31
CA ARG A 821 13.73 25.98 10.70
C ARG A 821 15.20 25.53 10.69
N SER A 822 15.61 24.90 9.58
CA SER A 822 16.94 24.32 9.33
C SER A 822 18.05 25.36 9.15
N ASP A 823 19.27 25.10 9.62
CA ASP A 823 20.40 26.03 9.43
C ASP A 823 20.81 26.21 7.96
N TYR A 824 20.55 25.21 7.11
CA TYR A 824 20.81 25.24 5.66
C TYR A 824 19.55 24.95 4.85
N LEU A 825 19.19 25.85 3.95
CA LEU A 825 18.09 25.71 3.01
C LEU A 825 18.61 25.58 1.58
N ILE A 826 18.38 24.41 0.98
CA ILE A 826 18.84 24.08 -0.36
C ILE A 826 17.62 24.00 -1.27
N LEU A 827 17.58 24.86 -2.28
CA LEU A 827 16.44 25.05 -3.17
C LEU A 827 16.85 24.73 -4.61
N ASN A 828 16.26 23.70 -5.19
CA ASN A 828 16.52 23.33 -6.57
C ASN A 828 15.30 23.64 -7.45
N ARG A 829 15.22 24.88 -7.97
CA ARG A 829 14.06 25.37 -8.73
C ARG A 829 12.71 25.04 -8.07
N PRO A 830 12.53 25.37 -6.79
CA PRO A 830 11.42 24.86 -5.99
C PRO A 830 10.03 25.34 -6.46
N LEU A 831 9.96 26.37 -7.32
CA LEU A 831 8.74 27.04 -7.76
C LEU A 831 8.64 27.15 -9.30
N SER A 832 9.26 26.23 -10.04
CA SER A 832 9.30 26.27 -11.51
C SER A 832 7.94 26.17 -12.22
N ALA A 833 6.89 25.71 -11.54
CA ALA A 833 5.55 25.61 -12.09
C ALA A 833 4.72 26.90 -11.92
N LEU A 834 5.24 27.90 -11.22
CA LEU A 834 4.58 29.19 -10.97
C LEU A 834 5.07 30.25 -11.96
N ASP A 835 4.30 31.31 -12.14
CA ASP A 835 4.72 32.45 -12.96
C ASP A 835 5.83 33.28 -12.27
N GLN A 836 6.48 34.16 -13.05
CA GLN A 836 7.62 34.94 -12.57
C GLN A 836 7.26 35.92 -11.44
N GLN A 837 6.04 36.48 -11.45
CA GLN A 837 5.58 37.44 -10.46
C GLN A 837 5.32 36.75 -9.12
N GLU A 838 4.65 35.60 -9.15
CA GLU A 838 4.38 34.78 -7.97
C GLU A 838 5.68 34.24 -7.38
N GLN A 839 6.61 33.74 -8.21
CA GLN A 839 7.95 33.34 -7.75
C GLN A 839 8.68 34.47 -7.02
N ARG A 840 8.64 35.70 -7.57
CA ARG A 840 9.26 36.88 -6.94
C ARG A 840 8.61 37.22 -5.61
N SER A 841 7.28 37.25 -5.57
CA SER A 841 6.55 37.61 -4.35
C SER A 841 6.80 36.59 -3.25
N ILE A 842 6.76 35.29 -3.55
CA ILE A 842 7.07 34.23 -2.58
C ILE A 842 8.51 34.37 -2.10
N ALA A 843 9.50 34.58 -2.98
CA ALA A 843 10.89 34.74 -2.57
C ALA A 843 11.09 35.91 -1.58
N VAL A 844 10.47 37.07 -1.84
CA VAL A 844 10.50 38.23 -0.94
C VAL A 844 9.83 37.92 0.39
N ASN A 845 8.62 37.37 0.36
CA ASN A 845 7.84 37.01 1.55
C ASN A 845 8.60 36.03 2.45
N LEU A 846 9.31 35.07 1.86
CA LEU A 846 10.12 34.09 2.60
C LEU A 846 11.31 34.73 3.31
N LEU A 847 12.03 35.63 2.63
CA LEU A 847 13.14 36.36 3.24
C LEU A 847 12.67 37.27 4.38
N GLU A 848 11.48 37.86 4.27
CA GLU A 848 10.85 38.62 5.35
C GLU A 848 10.37 37.75 6.50
N TRP A 849 9.68 36.64 6.20
CA TRP A 849 9.20 35.68 7.19
C TRP A 849 10.35 35.14 8.04
N SER A 850 11.45 34.74 7.39
CA SER A 850 12.65 34.24 8.07
C SER A 850 13.19 35.28 9.06
N ARG A 851 13.34 36.54 8.61
CA ARG A 851 13.79 37.65 9.45
C ARG A 851 12.87 37.91 10.65
N LYS A 852 11.55 37.93 10.44
CA LYS A 852 10.56 38.14 11.51
C LYS A 852 10.60 37.03 12.57
N MET A 853 10.89 35.81 12.16
CA MET A 853 10.99 34.65 13.06
C MET A 853 12.35 34.53 13.78
N GLY A 854 13.27 35.49 13.61
CA GLY A 854 14.60 35.45 14.22
C GLY A 854 15.48 34.32 13.67
N TYR A 855 15.17 33.85 12.46
CA TYR A 855 15.78 32.69 11.82
C TYR A 855 16.48 33.15 10.53
N LYS A 856 17.78 32.89 10.39
CA LYS A 856 18.57 33.28 9.21
C LYS A 856 19.38 32.09 8.68
N PRO A 857 18.77 31.20 7.89
CA PRO A 857 19.47 30.06 7.32
C PRO A 857 20.49 30.51 6.28
N ALA A 858 21.52 29.69 6.06
CA ALA A 858 22.28 29.75 4.81
C ALA A 858 21.39 29.23 3.67
N VAL A 859 21.28 29.98 2.57
CA VAL A 859 20.41 29.62 1.45
C VAL A 859 21.25 29.34 0.22
N VAL A 860 21.07 28.17 -0.41
CA VAL A 860 21.66 27.85 -1.71
C VAL A 860 20.53 27.54 -2.67
N ALA A 861 20.32 28.40 -3.67
CA ALA A 861 19.14 28.31 -4.54
C ALA A 861 19.51 28.32 -6.02
N VAL A 862 19.14 27.26 -6.75
CA VAL A 862 19.07 27.29 -8.22
C VAL A 862 17.78 27.97 -8.61
N LEU A 863 17.91 29.09 -9.32
CA LEU A 863 16.78 29.91 -9.70
C LEU A 863 16.24 29.51 -11.08
N SER A 864 14.92 29.44 -11.20
CA SER A 864 14.24 29.34 -12.50
C SER A 864 14.27 30.67 -13.25
N THR A 865 14.27 31.77 -12.49
CA THR A 865 14.31 33.14 -13.01
C THR A 865 15.58 33.85 -12.53
N PRO A 866 16.54 34.14 -13.43
CA PRO A 866 17.81 34.78 -13.06
C PRO A 866 17.66 36.17 -12.40
N SER A 867 16.61 36.94 -12.72
CA SER A 867 16.39 38.26 -12.12
C SER A 867 16.14 38.23 -10.60
N LEU A 868 15.74 37.09 -10.05
CA LEU A 868 15.61 36.90 -8.59
C LEU A 868 16.97 36.86 -7.87
N ALA A 869 18.07 36.69 -8.60
CA ALA A 869 19.42 36.66 -8.02
C ALA A 869 19.79 37.96 -7.28
N ALA A 870 19.10 39.08 -7.57
CA ALA A 870 19.27 40.34 -6.86
C ALA A 870 18.87 40.29 -5.37
N LEU A 871 18.11 39.27 -4.96
CA LEU A 871 17.70 39.06 -3.57
C LEU A 871 18.74 38.31 -2.71
N PHE A 872 19.84 37.87 -3.32
CA PHE A 872 20.87 37.03 -2.67
C PHE A 872 22.17 37.79 -2.47
N ASP A 873 22.92 37.43 -1.43
CA ASP A 873 24.21 38.06 -1.09
C ASP A 873 25.27 37.79 -2.17
N LYS A 874 25.24 36.59 -2.76
CA LYS A 874 26.13 36.16 -3.85
C LYS A 874 25.36 35.48 -4.96
N VAL A 875 25.90 35.59 -6.16
CA VAL A 875 25.44 34.89 -7.36
C VAL A 875 26.61 34.10 -7.94
N MET A 876 26.34 32.85 -8.31
CA MET A 876 27.24 31.96 -9.03
C MET A 876 26.64 31.67 -10.40
N VAL A 877 27.42 31.98 -11.44
CA VAL A 877 27.01 31.81 -12.84
C VAL A 877 27.67 30.56 -13.40
N PHE A 878 26.86 29.65 -13.93
CA PHE A 878 27.30 28.42 -14.59
C PHE A 878 27.24 28.52 -16.10
N GLU A 879 28.23 27.94 -16.76
CA GLU A 879 28.25 27.73 -18.20
C GLU A 879 28.96 26.39 -18.51
N ARG A 880 28.32 25.53 -19.31
CA ARG A 880 28.88 24.25 -19.78
C ARG A 880 29.54 23.38 -18.68
N GLY A 881 28.92 23.25 -17.51
CA GLY A 881 29.46 22.39 -16.44
C GLY A 881 30.40 23.08 -15.45
N ALA A 882 30.79 24.33 -15.68
CA ALA A 882 31.76 25.04 -14.85
C ALA A 882 31.19 26.36 -14.28
N PRO A 883 31.55 26.73 -13.04
CA PRO A 883 31.28 28.06 -12.52
C PRO A 883 32.19 29.07 -13.23
N VAL A 884 31.62 29.92 -14.08
CA VAL A 884 32.38 30.93 -14.85
C VAL A 884 32.56 32.24 -14.10
N ALA A 885 31.68 32.54 -13.13
CA ALA A 885 31.82 33.70 -12.27
C ALA A 885 31.10 33.51 -10.93
N THR A 886 31.61 34.17 -9.89
CA THR A 886 30.98 34.20 -8.57
C THR A 886 31.26 35.54 -7.90
N GLY A 887 30.22 36.19 -7.36
CA GLY A 887 30.35 37.50 -6.74
C GLY A 887 29.00 38.11 -6.34
N PRO A 888 29.00 39.33 -5.78
CA PRO A 888 27.77 40.05 -5.50
C PRO A 888 27.05 40.44 -6.81
N TYR A 889 25.72 40.50 -6.76
CA TYR A 889 24.88 40.78 -7.92
C TYR A 889 25.32 42.05 -8.69
N SER A 890 25.51 43.18 -7.98
CA SER A 890 25.89 44.47 -8.58
C SER A 890 27.15 44.38 -9.45
N LYS A 891 28.18 43.72 -8.93
CA LYS A 891 29.45 43.53 -9.63
C LYS A 891 29.31 42.65 -10.88
N LEU A 892 28.53 41.58 -10.79
CA LEU A 892 28.33 40.66 -11.92
C LEU A 892 27.48 41.28 -13.03
N VAL A 893 26.49 42.11 -12.69
CA VAL A 893 25.73 42.88 -13.68
C VAL A 893 26.61 43.85 -14.45
N GLU A 894 27.67 44.39 -13.85
CA GLU A 894 28.60 45.31 -14.53
C GLU A 894 29.65 44.56 -15.36
N GLU A 895 30.29 43.54 -14.75
CA GLU A 895 31.52 42.94 -15.26
C GLU A 895 31.31 41.64 -16.08
N ASN A 896 30.16 40.96 -15.96
CA ASN A 896 29.95 39.67 -16.59
C ASN A 896 28.89 39.70 -17.70
N GLU A 897 29.36 39.68 -18.95
CA GLU A 897 28.50 39.67 -20.15
C GLU A 897 27.55 38.47 -20.23
N ASN A 898 27.97 37.30 -19.72
CA ASN A 898 27.12 36.11 -19.74
C ASN A 898 25.98 36.22 -18.74
N PHE A 899 26.21 36.84 -17.58
CA PHE A 899 25.14 37.13 -16.63
C PHE A 899 24.17 38.19 -17.15
N LYS A 900 24.67 39.25 -17.80
CA LYS A 900 23.80 40.25 -18.46
C LYS A 900 22.84 39.59 -19.46
N LYS A 901 23.34 38.67 -20.29
CA LYS A 901 22.51 37.92 -21.25
C LYS A 901 21.45 37.02 -20.61
N LEU A 902 21.65 36.56 -19.36
CA LEU A 902 20.65 35.78 -18.63
C LEU A 902 19.55 36.65 -18.01
N LEU A 903 19.77 37.97 -17.90
CA LEU A 903 18.81 38.93 -17.34
C LEU A 903 17.92 39.58 -18.39
N THR A 904 18.38 39.61 -19.65
CA THR A 904 17.62 40.03 -20.85
C THR A 904 16.81 38.88 -21.41
#